data_AF-A0A852J8X3-F1
#
_entry.id   AF-A0A852J8X3-F1
#
_cell.length_a   1.000
_cell.length_b   1.000
_cell.length_c   1.000
_cell.angle_alpha   90.00
_cell.angle_beta   90.00
_cell.angle_gamma   90.00
#
_symmetry.space_group_name_H-M   'P 1'
#
loop_
_entity.id
_entity.type
_entity.pdbx_description
1 polymer ?
#
loop_
_entity_poly.entity_id
_entity_poly.type
_entity_poly.pdbx_seq_one_letter_code
_entity_poly.pdbx_strand_id
1 'polypeptide(L)'
;PWGVCEETTILQGGFLLAARLIQPRPLRELPKAEWPRVGPPITDALREIGARCPSPLQHSLWKKEAVAIVWAKVLLPAPPAPSLELEWKEDGFFSVGRMIPDVSRTVLFELVKALGEPRLFVQLLLALPQDVRRSELQHLVEYIASETSPSDISFFLDVWWEMMKHKEEQEDATLSAFSALICQHGCEASLDDGLQPPKRFKGDPGSLNDPPAANSLLMVLIEGLKQTYRSITLPRMRCYALANLLELLSVFTELEGEVVPLPVAEYLDKVSSVVSLWICDTESQFHHSGLDEKVKEAERSMSLSSTAKLSHEELFVGLDFLCSLLRAWGEELQGTLNSSEGLCYDSYRLLDSLTTFGKNLVSFSETKDLGEDETHMMLELTQVTKDFLKEITSLMSKDLDTSLVPSVAMTIIERQLDQHMEVCSVFASEKTWAFSKDWVDCLVKNKALFQKPELVLKLLETLVSFAVSHQDKEAQELQMQVTKAIVDCYTELSLTDKNEVISGVLMSWGGPGLSLSLQVVMEGFQEDLNLTFNQITKSVSDEGLTRAVASVARLMLLYPEATVRQACNLAVINLGAHQFLAQILCSFPALSFLETCDDLNRPHSLVVRCLEEAVWGRLSSAREEEQFLEFLAFLMQPSSATPLLSPAEVIQAFVLPNLKSNSAQTELSLQILSKVLGIQCCSEEHWLKSCHPFPLLLSLCKLLDDYTKYWDQPRDQLFPSLGTKDLILNILCQFCEVVRPETIPCPELWVQSLAWLHRKVASLDWTVGLRLKKLYGDHFKNEVPATLFEICTLPEDEWTSQLLPAYGPGSGLLAWMECCCLSTALRDTMLTLLKVNVDNPEEVNLFSKGFLVALIQVLPWCSHSEWKRLMHVVENLLQRQVLHVPYTLEYVQYMPLLNLRPFACYLQLSVLFLRGFQLLCSSSCSTWLPAEAWLHVVQLYCASLTDLLGSVKSITGPPSQSTQDRNFTQEASFICIQIFCHLLHVATMLPDNGCGEPVVVVALEILSQYEMFSSADAAPSNTLRRANERHFLESITDNVGDKELRSTLLQKLSKLGA
;
A
#
# COMPACT_ATOMS: atom_id res chain seq x y z
N PRO A 1 -23.35 6.37 -49.71
CA PRO A 1 -23.93 6.92 -50.96
C PRO A 1 -25.31 7.54 -50.67
N TRP A 2 -25.44 8.86 -50.86
CA TRP A 2 -26.71 9.56 -50.80
C TRP A 2 -27.57 9.11 -51.99
N GLY A 3 -28.40 8.10 -51.77
CA GLY A 3 -29.26 7.52 -52.79
C GLY A 3 -30.51 8.37 -53.05
N VAL A 4 -31.14 8.19 -54.21
CA VAL A 4 -32.46 8.78 -54.49
C VAL A 4 -33.49 8.10 -53.58
N CYS A 5 -33.98 8.83 -52.58
CA CYS A 5 -35.02 8.42 -51.64
C CYS A 5 -36.22 9.38 -51.64
N GLU A 6 -37.27 9.07 -50.87
CA GLU A 6 -38.49 9.88 -50.81
C GLU A 6 -38.20 11.32 -50.38
N GLU A 7 -37.31 11.50 -49.40
CA GLU A 7 -36.87 12.80 -48.88
C GLU A 7 -36.14 13.63 -49.94
N THR A 8 -35.24 13.03 -50.73
CA THR A 8 -34.58 13.73 -51.84
C THR A 8 -35.55 14.14 -52.96
N THR A 9 -36.64 13.39 -53.13
CA THR A 9 -37.70 13.70 -54.11
C THR A 9 -38.56 14.88 -53.64
N ILE A 10 -38.85 14.96 -52.34
CA ILE A 10 -39.53 16.10 -51.71
C ILE A 10 -38.67 17.37 -51.86
N LEU A 11 -37.36 17.27 -51.59
CA LEU A 11 -36.42 18.37 -51.77
C LEU A 11 -36.37 18.83 -53.25
N GLN A 12 -36.29 17.89 -54.19
CA GLN A 12 -36.35 18.18 -55.62
C GLN A 12 -37.64 18.93 -56.00
N GLY A 13 -38.78 18.48 -55.49
CA GLY A 13 -40.08 19.13 -55.69
C GLY A 13 -40.07 20.60 -55.26
N GLY A 14 -39.52 20.89 -54.08
CA GLY A 14 -39.37 22.25 -53.55
C GLY A 14 -38.55 23.16 -54.47
N PHE A 15 -37.40 22.68 -54.94
CA PHE A 15 -36.55 23.44 -55.87
C PHE A 15 -37.17 23.64 -57.26
N LEU A 16 -37.92 22.66 -57.78
CA LEU A 16 -38.63 22.81 -59.06
C LEU A 16 -39.80 23.80 -58.97
N LEU A 17 -40.49 23.84 -57.83
CA LEU A 17 -41.54 24.82 -57.56
C LEU A 17 -40.95 26.24 -57.44
N ALA A 18 -39.83 26.39 -56.73
CA ALA A 18 -39.09 27.63 -56.68
C ALA A 18 -38.64 28.10 -58.07
N ALA A 19 -38.15 27.18 -58.91
CA ALA A 19 -37.74 27.47 -60.29
C ALA A 19 -38.90 27.98 -61.16
N ARG A 20 -40.13 27.50 -60.92
CA ARG A 20 -41.33 27.99 -61.62
C ARG A 20 -41.72 29.40 -61.19
N LEU A 21 -41.55 29.74 -59.92
CA LEU A 21 -41.93 31.05 -59.37
C LEU A 21 -41.04 32.21 -59.85
N ILE A 22 -39.83 31.90 -60.35
CA ILE A 22 -38.85 32.90 -60.81
C ILE A 22 -38.79 33.05 -62.35
N GLN A 23 -39.57 32.26 -63.11
CA GLN A 23 -39.55 32.34 -64.58
C GLN A 23 -39.89 33.76 -65.10
N PRO A 24 -39.20 34.24 -66.17
CA PRO A 24 -38.33 33.50 -67.08
C PRO A 24 -36.85 33.38 -66.64
N ARG A 25 -36.45 33.93 -65.48
CA ARG A 25 -35.06 33.84 -65.01
C ARG A 25 -34.76 32.46 -64.40
N PRO A 26 -33.52 31.96 -64.49
CA PRO A 26 -33.11 30.76 -63.76
C PRO A 26 -32.85 31.06 -62.27
N LEU A 27 -32.97 30.06 -61.41
CA LEU A 27 -32.70 30.17 -59.95
C LEU A 27 -31.29 30.69 -59.62
N ARG A 28 -30.30 30.40 -60.46
CA ARG A 28 -28.93 30.95 -60.35
C ARG A 28 -28.85 32.49 -60.44
N GLU A 29 -29.89 33.16 -60.93
CA GLU A 29 -29.96 34.62 -61.07
C GLU A 29 -30.91 35.27 -60.04
N LEU A 30 -31.27 34.55 -58.96
CA LEU A 30 -32.17 35.06 -57.92
C LEU A 30 -31.56 36.25 -57.15
N PRO A 31 -32.21 37.43 -57.15
CA PRO A 31 -31.83 38.53 -56.26
C PRO A 31 -32.36 38.30 -54.85
N LYS A 32 -31.65 38.84 -53.85
CA LYS A 32 -31.94 38.68 -52.42
C LYS A 32 -33.38 39.10 -52.05
N ALA A 33 -33.82 40.25 -52.56
CA ALA A 33 -35.17 40.79 -52.32
C ALA A 33 -36.33 39.87 -52.77
N GLU A 34 -36.09 38.90 -53.67
CA GLU A 34 -37.12 37.97 -54.15
C GLU A 34 -37.20 36.66 -53.36
N TRP A 35 -36.28 36.42 -52.42
CA TRP A 35 -36.27 35.21 -51.59
C TRP A 35 -37.59 34.97 -50.83
N PRO A 36 -38.25 35.96 -50.19
CA PRO A 36 -39.51 35.73 -49.48
C PRO A 36 -40.63 35.13 -50.36
N ARG A 37 -40.56 35.33 -51.68
CA ARG A 37 -41.52 34.78 -52.64
C ARG A 37 -41.07 33.42 -53.18
N VAL A 38 -39.77 33.21 -53.41
CA VAL A 38 -39.21 32.05 -54.12
C VAL A 38 -38.69 30.96 -53.18
N GLY A 39 -38.26 31.31 -51.98
CA GLY A 39 -37.71 30.41 -50.96
C GLY A 39 -38.71 29.51 -50.22
N PRO A 40 -39.98 29.92 -49.95
CA PRO A 40 -40.92 29.11 -49.16
C PRO A 40 -41.09 27.65 -49.62
N PRO A 41 -41.22 27.34 -50.94
CA PRO A 41 -41.30 25.95 -51.39
C PRO A 41 -40.09 25.09 -51.02
N ILE A 42 -38.89 25.67 -50.90
CA ILE A 42 -37.66 24.96 -50.51
C ILE A 42 -37.66 24.73 -49.00
N THR A 43 -38.00 25.77 -48.21
CA THR A 43 -38.03 25.67 -46.75
C THR A 43 -39.15 24.77 -46.25
N ASP A 44 -40.30 24.76 -46.92
CA ASP A 44 -41.45 23.91 -46.59
C ASP A 44 -41.13 22.44 -46.88
N ALA A 45 -40.43 22.14 -47.98
CA ALA A 45 -39.95 20.80 -48.28
C ALA A 45 -38.99 20.27 -47.20
N LEU A 46 -38.07 21.10 -46.70
CA LEU A 46 -37.17 20.73 -45.60
C LEU A 46 -37.92 20.54 -44.27
N ARG A 47 -38.93 21.38 -44.01
CA ARG A 47 -39.81 21.23 -42.83
C ARG A 47 -40.62 19.94 -42.91
N GLU A 48 -41.11 19.58 -44.09
CA GLU A 48 -41.84 18.32 -44.33
C GLU A 48 -40.96 17.09 -44.11
N ILE A 49 -39.72 17.11 -44.62
CA ILE A 49 -38.73 16.04 -44.35
C ILE A 49 -38.46 15.93 -42.85
N GLY A 50 -38.31 17.06 -42.17
CA GLY A 50 -38.10 17.11 -40.73
C GLY A 50 -39.24 16.55 -39.89
N ALA A 51 -40.49 16.86 -40.26
CA ALA A 51 -41.68 16.35 -39.57
C ALA A 51 -41.85 14.82 -39.71
N ARG A 52 -41.24 14.22 -40.74
CA ARG A 52 -41.27 12.77 -40.99
C ARG A 52 -40.12 12.01 -40.31
N CYS A 53 -39.14 12.72 -39.72
CA CYS A 53 -38.01 12.10 -39.04
C CYS A 53 -38.40 11.58 -37.63
N PRO A 54 -38.04 10.33 -37.26
CA PRO A 54 -38.40 9.74 -35.97
C PRO A 54 -37.58 10.30 -34.78
N SER A 55 -36.49 11.03 -35.05
CA SER A 55 -35.70 11.68 -34.00
C SER A 55 -35.23 13.09 -34.40
N PRO A 56 -35.03 14.00 -33.43
CA PRO A 56 -34.47 15.34 -33.68
C PRO A 56 -33.06 15.30 -34.29
N LEU A 57 -32.24 14.33 -33.89
CA LEU A 57 -30.90 14.08 -34.43
C LEU A 57 -30.96 13.78 -35.93
N GLN A 58 -31.88 12.91 -36.35
CA GLN A 58 -32.04 12.57 -37.77
C GLN A 58 -32.57 13.74 -38.60
N HIS A 59 -33.42 14.59 -38.01
CA HIS A 59 -33.85 15.84 -38.63
C HIS A 59 -32.68 16.83 -38.82
N SER A 60 -31.81 16.99 -37.82
CA SER A 60 -30.62 17.85 -37.93
C SER A 60 -29.62 17.35 -38.97
N LEU A 61 -29.46 16.02 -39.08
CA LEU A 61 -28.62 15.37 -40.08
C LEU A 61 -29.12 15.65 -41.50
N TRP A 62 -30.44 15.58 -41.73
CA TRP A 62 -31.04 15.89 -43.03
C TRP A 62 -30.88 17.36 -43.44
N LYS A 63 -31.02 18.32 -42.50
CA LYS A 63 -30.72 19.74 -42.78
C LYS A 63 -29.27 19.90 -43.25
N LYS A 64 -28.33 19.21 -42.59
CA LYS A 64 -26.91 19.24 -42.92
C LYS A 64 -26.63 18.65 -44.30
N GLU A 65 -27.21 17.48 -44.60
CA GLU A 65 -27.08 16.84 -45.91
C GLU A 65 -27.65 17.71 -47.04
N ALA A 66 -28.82 18.33 -46.82
CA ALA A 66 -29.42 19.22 -47.81
C ALA A 66 -28.54 20.44 -48.10
N VAL A 67 -27.97 21.07 -47.07
CA VAL A 67 -27.04 22.21 -47.24
C VAL A 67 -25.76 21.74 -47.93
N ALA A 68 -25.21 20.59 -47.58
CA ALA A 68 -24.02 20.02 -48.23
C ALA A 68 -24.25 19.74 -49.72
N ILE A 69 -25.40 19.18 -50.11
CA ILE A 69 -25.79 18.93 -51.51
C ILE A 69 -25.89 20.24 -52.29
N VAL A 70 -26.57 21.23 -51.74
CA VAL A 70 -26.75 22.55 -52.38
C VAL A 70 -25.40 23.26 -52.52
N TRP A 71 -24.54 23.19 -51.51
CA TRP A 71 -23.24 23.85 -51.53
C TRP A 71 -22.25 23.15 -52.47
N ALA A 72 -22.21 21.82 -52.50
CA ALA A 72 -21.40 21.06 -53.44
C ALA A 72 -21.76 21.43 -54.89
N LYS A 73 -23.05 21.62 -55.18
CA LYS A 73 -23.54 22.07 -56.49
C LYS A 73 -23.11 23.50 -56.85
N VAL A 74 -22.95 24.39 -55.87
CA VAL A 74 -22.48 25.77 -56.09
C VAL A 74 -20.97 25.82 -56.32
N LEU A 75 -20.21 24.94 -55.65
CA LEU A 75 -18.74 24.91 -55.70
C LEU A 75 -18.19 24.15 -56.92
N LEU A 76 -18.86 23.10 -57.36
CA LEU A 76 -18.37 22.23 -58.44
C LEU A 76 -18.80 22.75 -59.83
N PRO A 77 -17.88 22.90 -60.79
CA PRO A 77 -18.22 23.27 -62.16
C PRO A 77 -19.02 22.15 -62.85
N ALA A 78 -19.93 22.50 -63.75
CA ALA A 78 -20.65 21.52 -64.55
C ALA A 78 -19.67 20.76 -65.47
N PRO A 79 -19.62 19.42 -65.42
CA PRO A 79 -18.62 18.64 -66.14
C PRO A 79 -18.86 18.62 -67.66
N PRO A 80 -17.80 18.58 -68.49
CA PRO A 80 -17.92 18.30 -69.91
C PRO A 80 -18.42 16.86 -70.14
N ALA A 81 -19.13 16.63 -71.24
CA ALA A 81 -19.81 15.36 -71.55
C ALA A 81 -19.01 14.04 -71.39
N PRO A 82 -17.66 13.97 -71.57
CA PRO A 82 -16.92 12.70 -71.45
C PRO A 82 -16.50 12.29 -70.02
N SER A 83 -16.67 13.10 -68.96
CA SER A 83 -16.30 12.73 -67.57
C SER A 83 -17.46 12.15 -66.74
N LEU A 84 -18.66 12.06 -67.31
CA LEU A 84 -19.88 11.62 -66.62
C LEU A 84 -19.83 10.19 -66.04
N GLU A 85 -19.02 9.29 -66.61
CA GLU A 85 -18.93 7.88 -66.15
C GLU A 85 -18.01 7.68 -64.94
N LEU A 86 -17.10 8.63 -64.64
CA LEU A 86 -16.19 8.57 -63.51
C LEU A 86 -16.80 9.29 -62.28
N GLU A 87 -17.40 10.45 -62.50
CA GLU A 87 -17.93 11.33 -61.44
C GLU A 87 -19.11 10.72 -60.66
N TRP A 88 -20.02 9.96 -61.29
CA TRP A 88 -21.14 9.34 -60.54
C TRP A 88 -20.70 8.23 -59.56
N LYS A 89 -19.47 7.69 -59.71
CA LYS A 89 -18.90 6.69 -58.78
C LYS A 89 -18.08 7.32 -57.66
N GLU A 90 -17.49 8.48 -57.89
CA GLU A 90 -16.59 9.16 -56.95
C GLU A 90 -17.30 10.25 -56.13
N ASP A 91 -18.33 10.91 -56.70
CA ASP A 91 -19.12 11.92 -56.02
C ASP A 91 -20.40 11.33 -55.39
N GLY A 92 -20.40 11.26 -54.05
CA GLY A 92 -21.55 10.78 -53.28
C GLY A 92 -22.80 11.66 -53.39
N PHE A 93 -22.69 12.94 -53.75
CA PHE A 93 -23.79 13.90 -53.85
C PHE A 93 -24.29 14.09 -55.29
N PHE A 94 -23.60 13.51 -56.29
CA PHE A 94 -23.88 13.69 -57.73
C PHE A 94 -25.32 13.36 -58.13
N SER A 95 -25.85 12.25 -57.62
CA SER A 95 -27.20 11.73 -57.91
C SER A 95 -28.29 12.75 -57.60
N VAL A 96 -28.23 13.36 -56.42
CA VAL A 96 -29.22 14.32 -55.92
C VAL A 96 -28.92 15.74 -56.43
N GLY A 97 -27.65 16.11 -56.53
CA GLY A 97 -27.21 17.42 -57.06
C GLY A 97 -27.67 17.65 -58.51
N ARG A 98 -27.75 16.60 -59.35
CA ARG A 98 -28.30 16.70 -60.72
C ARG A 98 -29.82 16.84 -60.78
N MET A 99 -30.55 16.43 -59.74
CA MET A 99 -32.02 16.48 -59.71
C MET A 99 -32.57 17.88 -59.44
N ILE A 100 -31.81 18.72 -58.73
CA ILE A 100 -32.16 20.12 -58.46
C ILE A 100 -31.70 21.04 -59.61
N PRO A 101 -32.34 22.20 -59.86
CA PRO A 101 -31.88 23.21 -60.83
C PRO A 101 -30.54 23.85 -60.42
N ASP A 102 -29.91 24.61 -61.32
CA ASP A 102 -28.72 25.41 -61.00
C ASP A 102 -29.06 26.58 -60.06
N VAL A 103 -28.28 26.72 -59.00
CA VAL A 103 -28.51 27.63 -57.87
C VAL A 103 -27.31 28.55 -57.65
N SER A 104 -27.53 29.71 -57.03
CA SER A 104 -26.49 30.69 -56.71
C SER A 104 -26.07 30.65 -55.23
N ARG A 105 -24.94 31.31 -54.91
CA ARG A 105 -24.53 31.56 -53.51
C ARG A 105 -25.60 32.31 -52.70
N THR A 106 -26.37 33.20 -53.35
CA THR A 106 -27.52 33.88 -52.72
C THR A 106 -28.56 32.88 -52.22
N VAL A 107 -28.89 31.85 -53.02
CA VAL A 107 -29.83 30.79 -52.62
C VAL A 107 -29.28 29.97 -51.45
N LEU A 108 -27.98 29.67 -51.45
CA LEU A 108 -27.33 28.97 -50.34
C LEU A 108 -27.40 29.77 -49.03
N PHE A 109 -26.99 31.05 -49.04
CA PHE A 109 -26.97 31.87 -47.82
C PHE A 109 -28.37 32.15 -47.29
N GLU A 110 -29.35 32.43 -48.14
CA GLU A 110 -30.74 32.60 -47.73
C GLU A 110 -31.38 31.29 -47.23
N LEU A 111 -30.99 30.14 -47.79
CA LEU A 111 -31.43 28.83 -47.29
C LEU A 111 -30.92 28.56 -45.88
N VAL A 112 -29.62 28.76 -45.63
CA VAL A 112 -29.02 28.59 -44.30
C VAL A 112 -29.65 29.56 -43.29
N LYS A 113 -29.82 30.83 -43.68
CA LYS A 113 -30.48 31.84 -42.83
C LYS A 113 -31.91 31.43 -42.49
N ALA A 114 -32.68 30.92 -43.44
CA ALA A 114 -34.05 30.47 -43.22
C ALA A 114 -34.15 29.19 -42.36
N LEU A 115 -33.11 28.35 -42.35
CA LEU A 115 -33.04 27.17 -41.49
C LEU A 115 -32.73 27.52 -40.03
N GLY A 116 -32.14 28.69 -39.78
CA GLY A 116 -31.75 29.15 -38.43
C GLY A 116 -30.60 28.34 -37.82
N GLU A 117 -29.76 27.73 -38.65
CA GLU A 117 -28.70 26.79 -38.22
C GLU A 117 -27.31 27.26 -38.72
N PRO A 118 -26.77 28.37 -38.20
CA PRO A 118 -25.46 28.91 -38.62
C PRO A 118 -24.31 27.92 -38.34
N ARG A 119 -24.47 27.09 -37.31
CA ARG A 119 -23.57 25.98 -36.95
C ARG A 119 -23.31 25.02 -38.12
N LEU A 120 -24.35 24.64 -38.86
CA LEU A 120 -24.23 23.71 -39.99
C LEU A 120 -23.37 24.30 -41.11
N PHE A 121 -23.57 25.59 -41.37
CA PHE A 121 -22.78 26.33 -42.36
C PHE A 121 -21.32 26.43 -41.97
N VAL A 122 -21.03 26.76 -40.71
CA VAL A 122 -19.65 26.85 -40.21
C VAL A 122 -18.95 25.48 -40.24
N GLN A 123 -19.63 24.40 -39.84
CA GLN A 123 -19.07 23.05 -39.90
C GLN A 123 -18.65 22.66 -41.33
N LEU A 124 -19.49 22.96 -42.33
CA LEU A 124 -19.18 22.72 -43.74
C LEU A 124 -18.08 23.67 -44.26
N LEU A 125 -18.11 24.95 -43.88
CA LEU A 125 -17.08 25.95 -44.23
C LEU A 125 -15.68 25.52 -43.72
N LEU A 126 -15.59 25.09 -42.47
CA LEU A 126 -14.33 24.65 -41.85
C LEU A 126 -13.84 23.30 -42.41
N ALA A 127 -14.68 22.54 -43.12
CA ALA A 127 -14.32 21.31 -43.82
C ALA A 127 -13.70 21.57 -45.22
N LEU A 128 -13.81 22.80 -45.74
CA LEU A 128 -13.24 23.19 -47.04
C LEU A 128 -11.72 23.45 -46.97
N PRO A 129 -10.99 23.31 -48.09
CA PRO A 129 -9.60 23.77 -48.24
C PRO A 129 -9.46 25.26 -47.92
N GLN A 130 -8.29 25.69 -47.43
CA GLN A 130 -8.06 27.03 -46.89
C GLN A 130 -8.41 28.17 -47.89
N ASP A 131 -8.07 28.00 -49.17
CA ASP A 131 -8.33 29.03 -50.20
C ASP A 131 -9.81 29.12 -50.56
N VAL A 132 -10.48 27.97 -50.70
CA VAL A 132 -11.93 27.91 -50.96
C VAL A 132 -12.70 28.48 -49.78
N ARG A 133 -12.30 28.14 -48.56
CA ARG A 133 -12.89 28.65 -47.32
C ARG A 133 -12.84 30.18 -47.26
N ARG A 134 -11.68 30.78 -47.57
CA ARG A 134 -11.51 32.24 -47.59
C ARG A 134 -12.40 32.89 -48.64
N SER A 135 -12.39 32.34 -49.84
CA SER A 135 -13.23 32.82 -50.94
C SER A 135 -14.71 32.78 -50.56
N GLU A 136 -15.23 31.68 -50.05
CA GLU A 136 -16.65 31.56 -49.68
C GLU A 136 -17.05 32.50 -48.53
N LEU A 137 -16.15 32.74 -47.57
CA LEU A 137 -16.37 33.72 -46.51
C LEU A 137 -16.42 35.15 -47.04
N GLN A 138 -15.57 35.50 -48.02
CA GLN A 138 -15.61 36.80 -48.67
C GLN A 138 -16.91 37.01 -49.46
N HIS A 139 -17.38 35.99 -50.19
CA HIS A 139 -18.67 36.04 -50.87
C HIS A 139 -19.84 36.22 -49.89
N LEU A 140 -19.76 35.63 -48.68
CA LEU A 140 -20.76 35.86 -47.63
C LEU A 140 -20.78 37.33 -47.18
N VAL A 141 -19.60 37.93 -46.95
CA VAL A 141 -19.48 39.35 -46.56
C VAL A 141 -20.04 40.26 -47.66
N GLU A 142 -19.69 40.03 -48.92
CA GLU A 142 -20.20 40.79 -50.06
C GLU A 142 -21.74 40.68 -50.17
N TYR A 143 -22.28 39.47 -49.94
CA TYR A 143 -23.72 39.23 -49.91
C TYR A 143 -24.42 40.03 -48.79
N ILE A 144 -23.85 40.07 -47.58
CA ILE A 144 -24.41 40.83 -46.46
C ILE A 144 -24.36 42.35 -46.74
N ALA A 145 -23.30 42.85 -47.37
CA ALA A 145 -23.07 44.27 -47.64
C ALA A 145 -23.99 44.85 -48.74
N SER A 146 -24.43 44.03 -49.71
CA SER A 146 -25.18 44.50 -50.88
C SER A 146 -26.58 45.08 -50.57
N GLU A 147 -27.32 44.49 -49.63
CA GLU A 147 -28.67 44.90 -49.17
C GLU A 147 -28.87 44.45 -47.71
N THR A 148 -28.23 45.13 -46.75
CA THR A 148 -28.17 44.67 -45.36
C THR A 148 -29.51 44.79 -44.62
N SER A 149 -30.05 43.68 -44.12
CA SER A 149 -31.18 43.65 -43.18
C SER A 149 -30.73 43.26 -41.76
N PRO A 150 -31.54 43.52 -40.70
CA PRO A 150 -31.23 43.06 -39.35
C PRO A 150 -31.02 41.54 -39.24
N SER A 151 -31.74 40.76 -40.06
CA SER A 151 -31.59 39.30 -40.12
C SER A 151 -30.24 38.87 -40.71
N ASP A 152 -29.67 39.66 -41.63
CA ASP A 152 -28.36 39.36 -42.21
C ASP A 152 -27.23 39.70 -41.25
N ILE A 153 -27.40 40.77 -40.45
CA ILE A 153 -26.46 41.13 -39.38
C ILE A 153 -26.46 40.04 -38.31
N SER A 154 -27.63 39.56 -37.88
CA SER A 154 -27.70 38.42 -36.93
C SER A 154 -26.99 37.20 -37.50
N PHE A 155 -27.33 36.80 -38.74
CA PHE A 155 -26.70 35.65 -39.38
C PHE A 155 -25.19 35.78 -39.50
N PHE A 156 -24.68 36.97 -39.85
CA PHE A 156 -23.25 37.25 -39.89
C PHE A 156 -22.56 37.07 -38.53
N LEU A 157 -23.15 37.64 -37.47
CA LEU A 157 -22.61 37.55 -36.12
C LEU A 157 -22.67 36.13 -35.57
N ASP A 158 -23.72 35.38 -35.92
CA ASP A 158 -23.85 33.96 -35.57
C ASP A 158 -22.81 33.10 -36.28
N VAL A 159 -22.56 33.33 -37.58
CA VAL A 159 -21.50 32.65 -38.32
C VAL A 159 -20.13 32.96 -37.73
N TRP A 160 -19.86 34.23 -37.39
CA TRP A 160 -18.61 34.60 -36.70
C TRP A 160 -18.49 33.84 -35.39
N TRP A 161 -19.51 33.90 -34.53
CA TRP A 161 -19.46 33.29 -33.21
C TRP A 161 -19.28 31.77 -33.27
N GLU A 162 -20.04 31.10 -34.15
CA GLU A 162 -19.94 29.66 -34.36
C GLU A 162 -18.57 29.23 -34.90
N MET A 163 -17.87 30.10 -35.66
CA MET A 163 -16.48 29.86 -36.09
C MET A 163 -15.47 29.94 -34.95
N MET A 164 -15.77 30.70 -33.89
CA MET A 164 -14.87 30.89 -32.76
C MET A 164 -14.97 29.78 -31.70
N LYS A 165 -16.12 29.09 -31.56
CA LYS A 165 -16.34 28.02 -30.57
C LYS A 165 -15.53 26.72 -30.85
N HIS A 166 -15.19 25.96 -29.81
CA HIS A 166 -14.48 24.67 -29.89
C HIS A 166 -15.25 23.62 -30.71
N LYS A 167 -14.54 22.75 -31.44
CA LYS A 167 -15.16 21.70 -32.28
C LYS A 167 -15.56 20.48 -31.43
N GLU A 168 -16.76 19.96 -31.63
CA GLU A 168 -17.12 18.64 -31.10
C GLU A 168 -16.31 17.54 -31.81
N GLU A 169 -15.76 16.59 -31.05
CA GLU A 169 -14.93 15.48 -31.55
C GLU A 169 -15.72 14.38 -32.30
N GLN A 170 -17.00 14.60 -32.60
CA GLN A 170 -17.84 13.56 -33.15
C GLN A 170 -17.59 13.36 -34.67
N GLU A 171 -17.14 12.17 -35.07
CA GLU A 171 -16.90 11.80 -36.47
C GLU A 171 -18.19 11.91 -37.29
N ASP A 172 -18.26 12.92 -38.16
CA ASP A 172 -19.39 13.12 -39.06
C ASP A 172 -19.05 12.65 -40.48
N ALA A 173 -19.74 11.59 -40.90
CA ALA A 173 -19.57 10.98 -42.22
C ALA A 173 -19.92 11.95 -43.38
N THR A 174 -20.88 12.85 -43.19
CA THR A 174 -21.29 13.84 -44.19
C THR A 174 -20.25 14.94 -44.34
N LEU A 175 -19.64 15.41 -43.24
CA LEU A 175 -18.51 16.36 -43.30
C LEU A 175 -17.30 15.74 -43.98
N SER A 176 -16.97 14.50 -43.64
CA SER A 176 -15.82 13.79 -44.20
C SER A 176 -15.95 13.60 -45.71
N ALA A 177 -17.13 13.20 -46.19
CA ALA A 177 -17.39 13.04 -47.62
C ALA A 177 -17.45 14.37 -48.37
N PHE A 178 -18.06 15.41 -47.78
CA PHE A 178 -18.09 16.74 -48.37
C PHE A 178 -16.67 17.32 -48.51
N SER A 179 -15.84 17.20 -47.47
CA SER A 179 -14.44 17.62 -47.50
C SER A 179 -13.65 16.85 -48.55
N ALA A 180 -13.79 15.52 -48.60
CA ALA A 180 -13.09 14.66 -49.55
C ALA A 180 -13.44 15.01 -51.00
N LEU A 181 -14.72 15.26 -51.30
CA LEU A 181 -15.18 15.64 -52.63
C LEU A 181 -14.54 16.96 -53.10
N ILE A 182 -14.55 17.99 -52.26
CA ILE A 182 -14.02 19.31 -52.63
C ILE A 182 -12.49 19.27 -52.71
N CYS A 183 -11.81 18.50 -51.85
CA CYS A 183 -10.36 18.32 -51.95
C CYS A 183 -9.94 17.62 -53.25
N GLN A 184 -10.71 16.64 -53.74
CA GLN A 184 -10.45 15.95 -55.00
C GLN A 184 -10.54 16.90 -56.21
N HIS A 185 -11.52 17.80 -56.23
CA HIS A 185 -11.73 18.74 -57.35
C HIS A 185 -10.91 20.05 -57.22
N GLY A 186 -10.50 20.43 -56.01
CA GLY A 186 -9.74 21.65 -55.73
C GLY A 186 -8.24 21.57 -56.06
N CYS A 187 -7.69 20.36 -56.29
CA CYS A 187 -6.26 20.16 -56.54
C CYS A 187 -5.83 20.29 -58.02
N GLU A 188 -6.75 20.49 -58.97
CA GLU A 188 -6.40 20.48 -60.41
C GLU A 188 -5.93 21.82 -61.00
N ALA A 189 -5.89 22.91 -60.22
CA ALA A 189 -5.44 24.22 -60.71
C ALA A 189 -3.94 24.49 -60.44
N SER A 190 -3.03 23.67 -60.99
CA SER A 190 -1.66 24.09 -61.35
C SER A 190 -0.94 23.03 -62.20
N LEU A 191 -1.43 22.81 -63.43
CA LEU A 191 -0.62 22.20 -64.48
C LEU A 191 0.19 23.30 -65.18
N ASP A 192 1.20 23.83 -64.51
CA ASP A 192 2.42 24.27 -65.20
C ASP A 192 3.62 24.36 -64.24
N ASP A 193 4.76 23.92 -64.76
CA ASP A 193 6.11 23.89 -64.18
C ASP A 193 6.48 22.81 -63.13
N GLY A 194 6.95 21.66 -63.66
CA GLY A 194 8.35 21.26 -63.44
C GLY A 194 8.78 20.67 -62.09
N LEU A 195 8.82 19.33 -62.03
CA LEU A 195 9.82 18.49 -61.33
C LEU A 195 10.22 18.86 -59.87
N GLN A 196 9.61 18.20 -58.88
CA GLN A 196 10.24 17.99 -57.57
C GLN A 196 11.05 16.66 -57.57
N PRO A 197 12.34 16.66 -57.17
CA PRO A 197 13.10 15.42 -56.99
C PRO A 197 12.81 14.78 -55.62
N PRO A 198 13.06 13.46 -55.45
CA PRO A 198 12.72 12.76 -54.23
C PRO A 198 13.78 12.97 -53.13
N LYS A 199 13.26 13.09 -51.90
CA LYS A 199 13.88 12.75 -50.60
C LYS A 199 15.39 12.48 -50.62
N ARG A 200 16.17 13.46 -50.15
CA ARG A 200 17.37 13.31 -49.29
C ARG A 200 18.06 14.66 -49.19
N PHE A 201 17.81 15.42 -48.14
CA PHE A 201 18.79 16.24 -47.41
C PHE A 201 18.05 16.84 -46.20
N LYS A 202 18.45 16.41 -44.99
CA LYS A 202 18.20 17.15 -43.76
C LYS A 202 19.08 18.41 -43.84
N GLY A 203 18.45 19.58 -43.83
CA GLY A 203 19.08 20.88 -43.59
C GLY A 203 18.28 21.59 -42.50
N ASP A 204 18.98 22.25 -41.59
CA ASP A 204 18.45 22.91 -40.38
C ASP A 204 17.26 23.85 -40.63
N PRO A 205 16.33 23.98 -39.67
CA PRO A 205 15.20 24.90 -39.76
C PRO A 205 15.66 26.31 -39.38
N GLY A 206 16.11 27.08 -40.37
CA GLY A 206 16.43 28.49 -40.19
C GLY A 206 16.29 29.27 -41.49
N SER A 207 15.29 30.17 -41.53
CA SER A 207 15.19 31.33 -42.43
C SER A 207 14.56 31.21 -43.84
N LEU A 208 13.58 30.34 -44.07
CA LEU A 208 12.71 30.45 -45.27
C LEU A 208 11.25 30.15 -44.92
N ASN A 209 10.57 31.10 -44.28
CA ASN A 209 9.11 31.13 -44.17
C ASN A 209 8.65 32.59 -44.22
N ASP A 210 8.56 33.14 -45.42
CA ASP A 210 7.52 34.11 -45.74
C ASP A 210 6.86 33.65 -47.04
N PRO A 211 5.75 32.90 -46.96
CA PRO A 211 4.79 32.91 -48.06
C PRO A 211 4.18 34.33 -48.15
N PRO A 212 3.73 34.78 -49.33
CA PRO A 212 3.07 36.07 -49.45
C PRO A 212 1.86 36.10 -48.50
N ALA A 213 1.75 37.17 -47.70
CA ALA A 213 0.76 37.36 -46.65
C ALA A 213 -0.65 36.94 -47.08
N ALA A 214 -1.04 35.74 -46.70
CA ALA A 214 -2.37 35.23 -46.94
C ALA A 214 -3.27 35.72 -45.80
N ASN A 215 -3.89 36.90 -45.97
CA ASN A 215 -4.83 37.49 -44.99
C ASN A 215 -5.66 36.42 -44.28
N SER A 216 -5.66 36.45 -42.96
CA SER A 216 -6.38 35.47 -42.14
C SER A 216 -7.89 35.52 -42.42
N LEU A 217 -8.60 34.39 -42.26
CA LEU A 217 -10.08 34.30 -42.41
C LEU A 217 -10.81 35.31 -41.52
N LEU A 218 -10.17 35.70 -40.43
CA LEU A 218 -10.70 36.56 -39.39
C LEU A 218 -10.63 38.03 -39.81
N MET A 219 -9.65 38.42 -40.63
CA MET A 219 -9.64 39.74 -41.25
C MET A 219 -10.80 39.94 -42.23
N VAL A 220 -11.27 38.88 -42.88
CA VAL A 220 -12.47 38.95 -43.74
C VAL A 220 -13.71 39.30 -42.91
N LEU A 221 -13.82 38.75 -41.68
CA LEU A 221 -14.90 39.08 -40.75
C LEU A 221 -14.79 40.51 -40.20
N ILE A 222 -13.59 40.96 -39.81
CA ILE A 222 -13.36 42.34 -39.36
C ILE A 222 -13.74 43.34 -40.46
N GLU A 223 -13.33 43.05 -41.70
CA GLU A 223 -13.66 43.90 -42.86
C GLU A 223 -15.17 43.89 -43.16
N GLY A 224 -15.85 42.74 -43.02
CA GLY A 224 -17.30 42.66 -43.12
C GLY A 224 -18.04 43.49 -42.06
N LEU A 225 -17.54 43.50 -40.82
CA LEU A 225 -18.08 44.37 -39.77
C LEU A 225 -17.82 45.86 -40.08
N LYS A 226 -16.64 46.23 -40.61
CA LYS A 226 -16.34 47.60 -41.06
C LYS A 226 -17.29 48.09 -42.16
N GLN A 227 -17.75 47.20 -43.04
CA GLN A 227 -18.71 47.55 -44.09
C GLN A 227 -20.14 47.71 -43.57
N THR A 228 -20.49 47.04 -42.47
CA THR A 228 -21.87 46.91 -41.98
C THR A 228 -22.17 47.60 -40.65
N TYR A 229 -21.16 48.08 -39.91
CA TYR A 229 -21.33 48.59 -38.54
C TYR A 229 -22.35 49.74 -38.41
N ARG A 230 -22.49 50.60 -39.43
CA ARG A 230 -23.49 51.70 -39.43
C ARG A 230 -24.93 51.21 -39.52
N SER A 231 -25.14 49.99 -39.99
CA SER A 231 -26.45 49.35 -40.12
C SER A 231 -26.91 48.65 -38.83
N ILE A 232 -26.05 48.56 -37.80
CA ILE A 232 -26.35 47.91 -36.52
C ILE A 232 -27.00 48.92 -35.56
N THR A 233 -28.34 48.91 -35.49
CA THR A 233 -29.12 49.87 -34.69
C THR A 233 -29.56 49.33 -33.33
N LEU A 234 -29.67 48.01 -33.16
CA LEU A 234 -30.13 47.38 -31.92
C LEU A 234 -29.00 47.27 -30.88
N PRO A 235 -29.17 47.75 -29.64
CA PRO A 235 -28.15 47.65 -28.59
C PRO A 235 -27.65 46.21 -28.35
N ARG A 236 -28.56 45.23 -28.34
CA ARG A 236 -28.22 43.80 -28.20
C ARG A 236 -27.26 43.30 -29.29
N MET A 237 -27.51 43.67 -30.55
CA MET A 237 -26.63 43.30 -31.67
C MET A 237 -25.28 44.00 -31.60
N ARG A 238 -25.21 45.22 -31.04
CA ARG A 238 -23.93 45.91 -30.78
C ARG A 238 -23.14 45.22 -29.68
N CYS A 239 -23.79 44.77 -28.60
CA CYS A 239 -23.14 43.94 -27.57
C CYS A 239 -22.55 42.67 -28.18
N TYR A 240 -23.34 41.96 -28.99
CA TYR A 240 -22.90 40.73 -29.64
C TYR A 240 -21.72 40.96 -30.61
N ALA A 241 -21.78 42.01 -31.43
CA ALA A 241 -20.70 42.36 -32.35
C ALA A 241 -19.40 42.74 -31.61
N LEU A 242 -19.51 43.52 -30.53
CA LEU A 242 -18.35 43.87 -29.71
C LEU A 242 -17.76 42.66 -28.99
N ALA A 243 -18.59 41.77 -28.45
CA ALA A 243 -18.14 40.54 -27.80
C ALA A 243 -17.36 39.65 -28.78
N ASN A 244 -17.90 39.40 -29.98
CA ASN A 244 -17.23 38.64 -31.05
C ASN A 244 -15.84 39.23 -31.41
N LEU A 245 -15.74 40.56 -31.50
CA LEU A 245 -14.48 41.25 -31.80
C LEU A 245 -13.49 41.17 -30.64
N LEU A 246 -13.95 41.35 -29.40
CA LEU A 246 -13.12 41.27 -28.19
C LEU A 246 -12.57 39.87 -27.96
N GLU A 247 -13.40 38.84 -28.08
CA GLU A 247 -13.00 37.44 -27.91
C GLU A 247 -11.96 37.05 -28.97
N LEU A 248 -12.16 37.46 -30.22
CA LEU A 248 -11.17 37.29 -31.28
C LEU A 248 -9.82 37.93 -30.92
N LEU A 249 -9.82 39.18 -30.45
CA LEU A 249 -8.59 39.91 -30.10
C LEU A 249 -7.94 39.37 -28.82
N SER A 250 -8.72 38.78 -27.91
CA SER A 250 -8.23 38.23 -26.63
C SER A 250 -7.40 36.96 -26.82
N VAL A 251 -7.77 36.09 -27.78
CA VAL A 251 -7.05 34.85 -28.13
C VAL A 251 -5.57 35.10 -28.55
N PHE A 252 -5.21 36.34 -28.90
CA PHE A 252 -3.83 36.73 -29.25
C PHE A 252 -2.97 37.20 -28.09
N THR A 253 -3.62 37.72 -27.05
CA THR A 253 -2.96 38.35 -25.91
C THR A 253 -2.51 37.33 -24.86
N GLU A 254 -3.02 36.10 -24.93
CA GLU A 254 -2.50 34.97 -24.16
C GLU A 254 -1.09 34.65 -24.67
N LEU A 255 -0.07 35.13 -23.94
CA LEU A 255 1.32 34.70 -24.10
C LEU A 255 1.36 33.17 -24.22
N GLU A 256 2.27 32.63 -25.05
CA GLU A 256 2.45 31.23 -25.45
C GLU A 256 2.62 30.17 -24.32
N GLY A 257 2.16 30.40 -23.09
CA GLY A 257 2.01 29.39 -22.05
C GLY A 257 0.75 28.55 -22.25
N GLU A 258 0.85 27.26 -21.91
CA GLU A 258 -0.30 26.35 -21.80
C GLU A 258 -1.47 27.05 -21.12
N VAL A 259 -2.66 27.00 -21.75
CA VAL A 259 -3.92 27.49 -21.18
C VAL A 259 -4.03 26.94 -19.76
N VAL A 260 -3.82 27.77 -18.74
CA VAL A 260 -4.07 27.36 -17.36
C VAL A 260 -5.59 27.29 -17.24
N PRO A 261 -6.20 26.09 -17.12
CA PRO A 261 -7.63 26.00 -17.00
C PRO A 261 -8.07 26.79 -15.76
N LEU A 262 -9.17 27.54 -15.90
CA LEU A 262 -9.78 28.25 -14.78
C LEU A 262 -9.96 27.30 -13.59
N PRO A 263 -9.81 27.77 -12.34
CA PRO A 263 -10.17 26.97 -11.18
C PRO A 263 -11.60 26.43 -11.35
N VAL A 264 -11.81 25.15 -11.08
CA VAL A 264 -13.08 24.44 -11.33
C VAL A 264 -14.28 25.13 -10.69
N ALA A 265 -14.08 25.79 -9.55
CA ALA A 265 -15.11 26.57 -8.88
C ALA A 265 -15.54 27.81 -9.69
N GLU A 266 -14.58 28.55 -10.25
CA GLU A 266 -14.85 29.70 -11.13
C GLU A 266 -15.46 29.24 -12.46
N TYR A 267 -15.03 28.09 -12.96
CA TYR A 267 -15.64 27.46 -14.14
C TYR A 267 -17.13 27.15 -13.93
N LEU A 268 -17.46 26.46 -12.83
CA LEU A 268 -18.86 26.12 -12.50
C LEU A 268 -19.72 27.35 -12.28
N ASP A 269 -19.19 28.38 -11.62
CA ASP A 269 -19.91 29.64 -11.38
C ASP A 269 -20.23 30.39 -12.69
N LYS A 270 -19.25 30.44 -13.61
CA LYS A 270 -19.46 31.02 -14.94
C LYS A 270 -20.47 30.24 -15.77
N VAL A 271 -20.39 28.90 -15.81
CA VAL A 271 -21.36 28.07 -16.55
C VAL A 271 -22.76 28.24 -15.95
N SER A 272 -22.87 28.26 -14.62
CA SER A 272 -24.15 28.46 -13.92
C SER A 272 -24.75 29.83 -14.21
N SER A 273 -23.94 30.88 -14.25
CA SER A 273 -24.34 32.25 -14.61
C SER A 273 -24.92 32.32 -16.03
N VAL A 274 -24.29 31.65 -16.99
CA VAL A 274 -24.78 31.60 -18.38
C VAL A 274 -26.12 30.87 -18.46
N VAL A 275 -26.24 29.72 -17.81
CA VAL A 275 -27.49 28.94 -17.79
C VAL A 275 -28.62 29.73 -17.14
N SER A 276 -28.35 30.44 -16.04
CA SER A 276 -29.32 31.31 -15.36
C SER A 276 -29.84 32.42 -16.29
N LEU A 277 -28.94 33.09 -17.01
CA LEU A 277 -29.30 34.13 -17.98
C LEU A 277 -30.16 33.57 -19.13
N TRP A 278 -29.87 32.37 -19.63
CA TRP A 278 -30.70 31.74 -20.66
C TRP A 278 -32.07 31.27 -20.16
N ILE A 279 -32.22 31.02 -18.85
CA ILE A 279 -33.52 30.74 -18.25
C ILE A 279 -34.34 32.02 -18.09
N CYS A 280 -33.69 33.15 -17.79
CA CYS A 280 -34.39 34.43 -17.59
C CYS A 280 -34.71 35.19 -18.89
N ASP A 281 -33.91 35.01 -19.96
CA ASP A 281 -34.10 35.69 -21.24
C ASP A 281 -35.14 34.97 -22.12
N THR A 282 -36.38 35.49 -22.17
CA THR A 282 -37.46 34.94 -23.00
C THR A 282 -37.22 35.06 -24.50
N GLU A 283 -36.31 35.93 -24.93
CA GLU A 283 -35.92 36.09 -26.34
C GLU A 283 -34.78 35.16 -26.74
N SER A 284 -34.15 34.47 -25.77
CA SER A 284 -33.10 33.49 -26.03
C SER A 284 -33.65 32.27 -26.78
N GLN A 285 -32.92 31.83 -27.80
CA GLN A 285 -33.22 30.57 -28.51
C GLN A 285 -33.16 29.36 -27.57
N PHE A 286 -32.42 29.46 -26.47
CA PHE A 286 -32.25 28.41 -25.47
C PHE A 286 -33.25 28.49 -24.32
N HIS A 287 -34.15 29.49 -24.26
CA HIS A 287 -35.10 29.61 -23.14
C HIS A 287 -35.90 28.31 -22.90
N HIS A 288 -36.39 27.70 -23.98
CA HIS A 288 -37.20 26.49 -23.96
C HIS A 288 -36.42 25.16 -23.97
N SER A 289 -35.08 25.19 -24.03
CA SER A 289 -34.28 23.96 -24.03
C SER A 289 -34.12 23.35 -22.63
N GLY A 290 -33.83 22.05 -22.61
CA GLY A 290 -33.52 21.30 -21.39
C GLY A 290 -32.25 21.80 -20.70
N LEU A 291 -32.10 21.55 -19.40
CA LEU A 291 -30.91 21.94 -18.64
C LEU A 291 -29.64 21.31 -19.21
N ASP A 292 -29.73 20.06 -19.68
CA ASP A 292 -28.61 19.35 -20.30
C ASP A 292 -28.14 20.00 -21.61
N GLU A 293 -29.06 20.42 -22.46
CA GLU A 293 -28.73 21.17 -23.68
C GLU A 293 -28.13 22.55 -23.36
N LYS A 294 -28.66 23.24 -22.33
CA LYS A 294 -28.11 24.53 -21.86
C LYS A 294 -26.70 24.38 -21.32
N VAL A 295 -26.43 23.40 -20.47
CA VAL A 295 -25.09 23.20 -19.89
C VAL A 295 -24.08 22.87 -21.01
N LYS A 296 -24.44 21.94 -21.91
CA LYS A 296 -23.55 21.55 -23.02
C LYS A 296 -23.22 22.73 -23.93
N GLU A 297 -24.21 23.56 -24.28
CA GLU A 297 -23.97 24.73 -25.12
C GLU A 297 -23.22 25.84 -24.37
N ALA A 298 -23.41 25.99 -23.06
CA ALA A 298 -22.68 26.95 -22.24
C ALA A 298 -21.17 26.63 -22.22
N GLU A 299 -20.78 25.36 -22.00
CA GLU A 299 -19.38 24.93 -22.03
C GLU A 299 -18.74 25.13 -23.42
N ARG A 300 -19.49 24.79 -24.48
CA ARG A 300 -19.05 25.03 -25.87
C ARG A 300 -18.88 26.52 -26.16
N SER A 301 -19.73 27.37 -25.59
CA SER A 301 -19.66 28.82 -25.80
C SER A 301 -18.48 29.47 -25.09
N MET A 302 -17.99 28.86 -24.01
CA MET A 302 -16.86 29.35 -23.22
C MET A 302 -15.51 28.83 -23.72
N SER A 303 -15.50 27.73 -24.49
CA SER A 303 -14.30 27.16 -25.09
C SER A 303 -14.03 27.76 -26.47
N LEU A 304 -13.04 28.65 -26.56
CA LEU A 304 -12.61 29.27 -27.82
C LEU A 304 -11.63 28.35 -28.58
N SER A 305 -11.80 28.24 -29.89
CA SER A 305 -10.92 27.44 -30.75
C SER A 305 -9.60 28.15 -31.04
N SER A 306 -8.48 27.43 -30.92
CA SER A 306 -7.11 27.92 -31.20
C SER A 306 -6.80 28.13 -32.68
N THR A 307 -7.79 27.96 -33.56
CA THR A 307 -7.66 28.04 -35.02
C THR A 307 -7.37 29.45 -35.55
N ALA A 308 -7.45 30.46 -34.69
CA ALA A 308 -7.25 31.86 -34.99
C ALA A 308 -5.81 32.29 -34.67
N LYS A 309 -4.94 32.38 -35.68
CA LYS A 309 -3.67 33.14 -35.57
C LYS A 309 -3.66 34.32 -36.56
N LEU A 310 -3.97 35.52 -36.08
CA LEU A 310 -3.72 36.85 -36.63
C LEU A 310 -2.22 37.13 -36.54
N SER A 311 -1.69 37.75 -37.57
CA SER A 311 -0.37 38.38 -37.54
C SER A 311 -0.37 39.62 -36.63
N HIS A 312 0.83 40.08 -36.27
CA HIS A 312 1.01 41.29 -35.46
C HIS A 312 0.31 42.51 -36.09
N GLU A 313 0.44 42.71 -37.40
CA GLU A 313 -0.19 43.83 -38.10
C GLU A 313 -1.73 43.74 -38.07
N GLU A 314 -2.28 42.55 -38.30
CA GLU A 314 -3.74 42.32 -38.26
C GLU A 314 -4.34 42.55 -36.87
N LEU A 315 -3.59 42.21 -35.80
CA LEU A 315 -3.98 42.49 -34.42
C LEU A 315 -4.18 43.99 -34.18
N PHE A 316 -3.18 44.81 -34.52
CA PHE A 316 -3.23 46.25 -34.30
C PHE A 316 -4.32 46.94 -35.12
N VAL A 317 -4.60 46.45 -36.33
CA VAL A 317 -5.75 46.91 -37.14
C VAL A 317 -7.09 46.58 -36.47
N GLY A 318 -7.19 45.42 -35.81
CA GLY A 318 -8.38 45.04 -35.05
C GLY A 318 -8.57 45.87 -33.77
N LEU A 319 -7.48 46.16 -33.06
CA LEU A 319 -7.49 46.96 -31.83
C LEU A 319 -7.89 48.42 -32.07
N ASP A 320 -7.37 49.04 -33.13
CA ASP A 320 -7.77 50.40 -33.54
C ASP A 320 -9.26 50.47 -33.90
N PHE A 321 -9.76 49.45 -34.59
CA PHE A 321 -11.18 49.37 -34.94
C PHE A 321 -12.08 49.17 -33.71
N LEU A 322 -11.66 48.33 -32.75
CA LEU A 322 -12.35 48.17 -31.47
C LEU A 322 -12.43 49.50 -30.70
N CYS A 323 -11.33 50.26 -30.64
CA CYS A 323 -11.31 51.58 -30.00
C CYS A 323 -12.33 52.53 -30.63
N SER A 324 -12.40 52.53 -31.97
CA SER A 324 -13.36 53.33 -32.73
C SER A 324 -14.81 52.93 -32.46
N LEU A 325 -15.11 51.63 -32.35
CA LEU A 325 -16.45 51.12 -32.06
C LEU A 325 -16.89 51.40 -30.61
N LEU A 326 -16.00 51.22 -29.63
CA LEU A 326 -16.28 51.53 -28.23
C LEU A 326 -16.62 53.01 -28.04
N ARG A 327 -15.99 53.92 -28.80
CA ARG A 327 -16.35 55.35 -28.80
C ARG A 327 -17.68 55.61 -29.49
N ALA A 328 -17.92 54.98 -30.64
CA ALA A 328 -19.12 55.21 -31.45
C ALA A 328 -20.40 54.66 -30.80
N TRP A 329 -20.30 53.54 -30.08
CA TRP A 329 -21.45 52.87 -29.46
C TRP A 329 -21.50 53.00 -27.93
N GLY A 330 -20.42 53.50 -27.30
CA GLY A 330 -20.22 53.46 -25.85
C GLY A 330 -21.32 54.12 -25.04
N GLU A 331 -21.61 55.40 -25.31
CA GLU A 331 -22.60 56.18 -24.55
C GLU A 331 -24.01 55.55 -24.58
N GLU A 332 -24.42 55.00 -25.73
CA GLU A 332 -25.73 54.37 -25.91
C GLU A 332 -25.81 52.99 -25.24
N LEU A 333 -24.71 52.23 -25.28
CA LEU A 333 -24.61 50.91 -24.64
C LEU A 333 -24.58 51.03 -23.12
N GLN A 334 -23.86 52.00 -22.56
CA GLN A 334 -23.80 52.24 -21.12
C GLN A 334 -25.19 52.50 -20.51
N GLY A 335 -26.03 53.30 -21.19
CA GLY A 335 -27.40 53.55 -20.74
C GLY A 335 -28.28 52.28 -20.73
N THR A 336 -28.06 51.38 -21.68
CA THR A 336 -28.81 50.12 -21.81
C THR A 336 -28.33 49.07 -20.79
N LEU A 337 -27.01 48.93 -20.63
CA LEU A 337 -26.36 47.97 -19.73
C LEU A 337 -26.60 48.28 -18.24
N ASN A 338 -26.90 49.53 -17.90
CA ASN A 338 -27.24 49.93 -16.53
C ASN A 338 -28.72 49.70 -16.15
N SER A 339 -29.57 49.27 -17.09
CA SER A 339 -30.98 48.99 -16.85
C SER A 339 -31.21 47.50 -16.49
N SER A 340 -32.07 47.22 -15.49
CA SER A 340 -32.36 45.85 -15.04
C SER A 340 -33.12 45.00 -16.05
N GLU A 341 -33.76 45.62 -17.05
CA GLU A 341 -34.47 44.94 -18.14
C GLU A 341 -33.55 44.57 -19.33
N GLY A 342 -32.28 44.99 -19.32
CA GLY A 342 -31.31 44.79 -20.42
C GLY A 342 -30.27 43.67 -20.21
N LEU A 343 -30.38 42.89 -19.14
CA LEU A 343 -29.48 41.77 -18.83
C LEU A 343 -29.82 40.54 -19.69
N CYS A 344 -29.11 40.39 -20.80
CA CYS A 344 -29.11 39.17 -21.61
C CYS A 344 -27.70 38.57 -21.67
N TYR A 345 -27.59 37.34 -22.19
CA TYR A 345 -26.31 36.67 -22.37
C TYR A 345 -25.30 37.51 -23.17
N ASP A 346 -25.74 38.23 -24.21
CA ASP A 346 -24.84 39.05 -25.05
C ASP A 346 -24.22 40.22 -24.27
N SER A 347 -24.98 40.83 -23.37
CA SER A 347 -24.52 41.89 -22.47
C SER A 347 -23.54 41.37 -21.43
N TYR A 348 -23.81 40.20 -20.85
CA TYR A 348 -22.90 39.52 -19.92
C TYR A 348 -21.59 39.14 -20.61
N ARG A 349 -21.66 38.53 -21.80
CA ARG A 349 -20.50 38.08 -22.57
C ARG A 349 -19.60 39.24 -22.96
N LEU A 350 -20.17 40.37 -23.38
CA LEU A 350 -19.42 41.60 -23.63
C LEU A 350 -18.64 42.05 -22.39
N LEU A 351 -19.30 42.12 -21.22
CA LEU A 351 -18.68 42.60 -19.99
C LEU A 351 -17.59 41.67 -19.47
N ASP A 352 -17.80 40.34 -19.49
CA ASP A 352 -16.79 39.35 -19.09
C ASP A 352 -15.58 39.39 -20.04
N SER A 353 -15.83 39.44 -21.35
CA SER A 353 -14.79 39.55 -22.37
C SER A 353 -14.01 40.85 -22.27
N LEU A 354 -14.69 41.98 -22.06
CA LEU A 354 -14.05 43.29 -21.92
C LEU A 354 -13.22 43.39 -20.63
N THR A 355 -13.68 42.77 -19.54
CA THR A 355 -12.94 42.69 -18.27
C THR A 355 -11.68 41.85 -18.40
N THR A 356 -11.80 40.68 -19.04
CA THR A 356 -10.66 39.77 -19.30
C THR A 356 -9.66 40.42 -20.25
N PHE A 357 -10.14 40.99 -21.35
CA PHE A 357 -9.35 41.74 -22.31
C PHE A 357 -8.63 42.93 -21.66
N GLY A 358 -9.29 43.67 -20.77
CA GLY A 358 -8.67 44.77 -20.02
C GLY A 358 -7.51 44.33 -19.13
N LYS A 359 -7.58 43.14 -18.51
CA LYS A 359 -6.46 42.54 -17.77
C LYS A 359 -5.31 42.14 -18.71
N ASN A 360 -5.65 41.52 -19.85
CA ASN A 360 -4.68 41.08 -20.84
C ASN A 360 -3.96 42.24 -21.53
N LEU A 361 -4.62 43.37 -21.76
CA LEU A 361 -3.98 44.58 -22.29
C LEU A 361 -2.89 45.11 -21.34
N VAL A 362 -3.13 45.06 -20.03
CA VAL A 362 -2.14 45.47 -19.03
C VAL A 362 -0.94 44.53 -19.04
N SER A 363 -1.15 43.20 -19.03
CA SER A 363 -0.04 42.24 -19.06
C SER A 363 0.74 42.28 -20.38
N PHE A 364 0.07 42.50 -21.51
CA PHE A 364 0.69 42.64 -22.82
C PHE A 364 1.58 43.89 -22.91
N SER A 365 1.18 44.99 -22.25
CA SER A 365 1.98 46.22 -22.18
C SER A 365 3.27 46.07 -21.34
N GLU A 366 3.31 45.11 -20.42
CA GLU A 366 4.45 44.86 -19.52
C GLU A 366 5.49 43.89 -20.10
N THR A 367 5.14 43.10 -21.14
CA THR A 367 5.91 41.91 -21.55
C THR A 367 6.56 41.97 -22.93
N LYS A 368 6.23 42.93 -23.80
CA LYS A 368 6.81 43.05 -25.16
C LYS A 368 7.37 44.43 -25.48
N ASP A 369 8.49 44.48 -26.21
CA ASP A 369 9.06 45.71 -26.79
C ASP A 369 8.17 46.21 -27.94
N LEU A 370 7.24 47.12 -27.63
CA LEU A 370 6.32 47.76 -28.59
C LEU A 370 6.92 49.03 -29.19
N GLY A 371 6.51 49.39 -30.42
CA GLY A 371 6.83 50.71 -31.01
C GLY A 371 6.14 51.87 -30.29
N GLU A 372 6.58 53.12 -30.53
CA GLU A 372 5.99 54.32 -29.88
C GLU A 372 4.49 54.50 -30.22
N ASP A 373 4.13 54.33 -31.50
CA ASP A 373 2.74 54.45 -31.99
C ASP A 373 1.84 53.33 -31.44
N GLU A 374 2.38 52.11 -31.34
CA GLU A 374 1.70 50.94 -30.80
C GLU A 374 1.44 51.08 -29.29
N THR A 375 2.42 51.62 -28.56
CA THR A 375 2.32 51.89 -27.12
C THR A 375 1.27 52.95 -26.82
N HIS A 376 1.20 54.03 -27.62
CA HIS A 376 0.18 55.07 -27.48
C HIS A 376 -1.23 54.50 -27.69
N MET A 377 -1.44 53.73 -28.75
CA MET A 377 -2.74 53.11 -29.05
C MET A 377 -3.17 52.14 -27.93
N MET A 378 -2.24 51.34 -27.40
CA MET A 378 -2.54 50.42 -26.28
C MET A 378 -2.94 51.16 -24.99
N LEU A 379 -2.25 52.27 -24.66
CA LEU A 379 -2.60 53.10 -23.50
C LEU A 379 -3.98 53.76 -23.68
N GLU A 380 -4.26 54.26 -24.87
CA GLU A 380 -5.54 54.86 -25.23
C GLU A 380 -6.69 53.85 -25.14
N LEU A 381 -6.52 52.64 -25.69
CA LEU A 381 -7.50 51.56 -25.60
C LEU A 381 -7.70 51.09 -24.15
N THR A 382 -6.62 50.92 -23.38
CA THR A 382 -6.69 50.56 -21.96
C THR A 382 -7.49 51.58 -21.16
N GLN A 383 -7.32 52.87 -21.44
CA GLN A 383 -8.06 53.93 -20.78
C GLN A 383 -9.55 53.91 -21.16
N VAL A 384 -9.86 53.79 -22.46
CA VAL A 384 -11.25 53.69 -22.97
C VAL A 384 -11.97 52.48 -22.35
N THR A 385 -11.32 51.32 -22.28
CA THR A 385 -11.88 50.12 -21.66
C THR A 385 -12.12 50.30 -20.16
N LYS A 386 -11.17 50.91 -19.43
CA LYS A 386 -11.32 51.20 -18.00
C LYS A 386 -12.46 52.17 -17.73
N ASP A 387 -12.59 53.23 -18.52
CA ASP A 387 -13.66 54.21 -18.36
C ASP A 387 -15.02 53.58 -18.65
N PHE A 388 -15.11 52.76 -19.70
CA PHE A 388 -16.33 52.02 -20.03
C PHE A 388 -16.77 51.08 -18.90
N LEU A 389 -15.85 50.28 -18.33
CA LEU A 389 -16.16 49.35 -17.23
C LEU A 389 -16.47 50.07 -15.90
N LYS A 390 -15.80 51.18 -15.61
CA LYS A 390 -16.00 51.94 -14.37
C LYS A 390 -17.41 52.51 -14.25
N GLU A 391 -18.03 52.89 -15.36
CA GLU A 391 -19.40 53.45 -15.39
C GLU A 391 -20.52 52.40 -15.27
N ILE A 392 -20.20 51.10 -15.33
CA ILE A 392 -21.16 49.97 -15.31
C ILE A 392 -21.15 49.21 -13.96
N THR A 393 -20.46 49.76 -12.94
CA THR A 393 -19.97 49.09 -11.71
C THR A 393 -21.00 48.43 -10.77
N SER A 394 -22.31 48.45 -11.06
CA SER A 394 -23.34 47.95 -10.13
C SER A 394 -24.02 46.62 -10.50
N LEU A 395 -23.73 46.03 -11.66
CA LEU A 395 -24.47 44.85 -12.15
C LEU A 395 -23.76 43.50 -11.97
N MET A 396 -22.44 43.42 -12.16
CA MET A 396 -21.71 42.14 -12.03
C MET A 396 -21.57 41.63 -10.60
N SER A 397 -21.89 42.46 -9.60
CA SER A 397 -21.86 42.09 -8.17
C SER A 397 -23.23 41.76 -7.59
N LYS A 398 -24.29 41.67 -8.41
CA LYS A 398 -25.57 41.13 -7.94
C LYS A 398 -25.52 39.63 -8.14
N ASP A 399 -25.55 38.91 -7.02
CA ASP A 399 -25.65 37.45 -6.94
C ASP A 399 -26.67 36.92 -7.95
N LEU A 400 -26.18 36.50 -9.12
CA LEU A 400 -26.90 35.58 -9.99
C LEU A 400 -27.17 34.34 -9.14
N ASP A 401 -28.38 33.80 -9.24
CA ASP A 401 -28.88 32.77 -8.33
C ASP A 401 -27.94 31.56 -8.26
N THR A 402 -27.13 31.50 -7.19
CA THR A 402 -26.14 30.44 -6.95
C THR A 402 -26.81 29.10 -6.64
N SER A 403 -28.15 29.04 -6.57
CA SER A 403 -28.89 27.79 -6.37
C SER A 403 -28.80 26.83 -7.55
N LEU A 404 -28.39 27.29 -8.74
CA LEU A 404 -28.28 26.45 -9.94
C LEU A 404 -26.93 25.73 -10.07
N VAL A 405 -25.89 26.15 -9.35
CA VAL A 405 -24.56 25.53 -9.39
C VAL A 405 -24.61 24.01 -9.13
N PRO A 406 -25.37 23.48 -8.13
CA PRO A 406 -25.44 22.04 -7.88
C PRO A 406 -26.01 21.25 -9.06
N SER A 407 -27.11 21.75 -9.64
CA SER A 407 -27.77 21.09 -10.77
C SER A 407 -26.88 21.08 -12.02
N VAL A 408 -26.10 22.15 -12.24
CA VAL A 408 -25.12 22.24 -13.33
C VAL A 408 -23.97 21.26 -13.12
N ALA A 409 -23.37 21.22 -11.93
CA ALA A 409 -22.29 20.28 -11.61
C ALA A 409 -22.72 18.82 -11.77
N MET A 410 -23.92 18.46 -11.28
CA MET A 410 -24.48 17.11 -11.46
C MET A 410 -24.73 16.77 -12.93
N THR A 411 -25.18 17.74 -13.73
CA THR A 411 -25.41 17.54 -15.18
C THR A 411 -24.10 17.29 -15.91
N ILE A 412 -23.03 18.04 -15.58
CA ILE A 412 -21.68 17.84 -16.14
C ILE A 412 -21.18 16.41 -15.84
N ILE A 413 -21.36 15.94 -14.61
CA ILE A 413 -20.96 14.58 -14.19
C ILE A 413 -21.82 13.51 -14.89
N GLU A 414 -23.15 13.62 -14.85
CA GLU A 414 -24.07 12.63 -15.43
C GLU A 414 -23.92 12.50 -16.95
N ARG A 415 -23.58 13.60 -17.65
CA ARG A 415 -23.39 13.63 -19.10
C ARG A 415 -21.93 13.46 -19.54
N GLN A 416 -20.99 13.36 -18.59
CA GLN A 416 -19.54 13.24 -18.83
C GLN A 416 -19.03 14.33 -19.78
N LEU A 417 -19.38 15.58 -19.49
CA LEU A 417 -18.96 16.73 -20.30
C LEU A 417 -17.51 17.14 -20.00
N ASP A 418 -17.03 18.23 -20.60
CA ASP A 418 -15.65 18.68 -20.45
C ASP A 418 -15.35 19.00 -18.97
N GLN A 419 -14.15 18.63 -18.50
CA GLN A 419 -13.71 18.78 -17.10
C GLN A 419 -14.55 18.02 -16.03
N HIS A 420 -15.34 17.01 -16.42
CA HIS A 420 -16.17 16.24 -15.48
C HIS A 420 -15.37 15.60 -14.33
N MET A 421 -14.11 15.19 -14.58
CA MET A 421 -13.25 14.57 -13.57
C MET A 421 -12.82 15.55 -12.49
N GLU A 422 -12.55 16.80 -12.86
CA GLU A 422 -12.19 17.88 -11.97
C GLU A 422 -13.43 18.33 -11.17
N VAL A 423 -14.61 18.37 -11.80
CA VAL A 423 -15.90 18.65 -11.14
C VAL A 423 -16.25 17.60 -10.10
N CYS A 424 -15.91 16.32 -10.30
CA CYS A 424 -16.07 15.28 -9.27
C CYS A 424 -15.37 15.64 -7.94
N SER A 425 -14.25 16.38 -8.00
CA SER A 425 -13.52 16.78 -6.80
C SER A 425 -14.25 17.85 -6.00
N VAL A 426 -14.86 18.83 -6.67
CA VAL A 426 -15.69 19.89 -6.05
C VAL A 426 -16.99 19.28 -5.52
N PHE A 427 -17.62 18.40 -6.30
CA PHE A 427 -18.81 17.65 -5.90
C PHE A 427 -18.60 16.87 -4.60
N ALA A 428 -17.41 16.27 -4.41
CA ALA A 428 -17.06 15.49 -3.23
C ALA A 428 -16.72 16.34 -2.00
N SER A 429 -16.22 17.57 -2.17
CA SER A 429 -15.74 18.42 -1.06
C SER A 429 -16.74 19.47 -0.59
N GLU A 430 -17.67 19.90 -1.45
CA GLU A 430 -18.53 21.04 -1.18
C GLU A 430 -19.73 20.66 -0.29
N LYS A 431 -19.85 21.32 0.86
CA LYS A 431 -20.77 20.93 1.96
C LYS A 431 -22.18 21.49 1.81
N THR A 432 -22.32 22.59 1.07
CA THR A 432 -23.57 23.37 0.98
C THR A 432 -24.70 22.63 0.27
N TRP A 433 -24.37 21.73 -0.66
CA TRP A 433 -25.33 20.99 -1.49
C TRP A 433 -25.28 19.46 -1.28
N ALA A 434 -24.39 18.98 -0.42
CA ALA A 434 -24.20 17.56 -0.14
C ALA A 434 -25.42 16.99 0.58
N PHE A 435 -25.73 15.71 0.38
CA PHE A 435 -26.90 15.02 0.97
C PHE A 435 -28.28 15.49 0.48
N SER A 436 -28.34 16.33 -0.55
CA SER A 436 -29.58 16.51 -1.32
C SER A 436 -29.94 15.23 -2.08
N LYS A 437 -31.23 15.01 -2.37
CA LYS A 437 -31.69 13.80 -3.08
C LYS A 437 -30.98 13.62 -4.43
N ASP A 438 -30.86 14.73 -5.17
CA ASP A 438 -30.20 14.73 -6.49
C ASP A 438 -28.70 14.45 -6.38
N TRP A 439 -28.04 14.91 -5.30
CA TRP A 439 -26.63 14.59 -5.02
C TRP A 439 -26.42 13.09 -4.76
N VAL A 440 -27.28 12.47 -3.93
CA VAL A 440 -27.19 11.03 -3.65
C VAL A 440 -27.46 10.21 -4.92
N ASP A 441 -28.47 10.58 -5.70
CA ASP A 441 -28.80 9.91 -6.96
C ASP A 441 -27.65 10.02 -7.98
N CYS A 442 -27.01 11.19 -8.08
CA CYS A 442 -25.85 11.42 -8.95
C CYS A 442 -24.66 10.53 -8.54
N LEU A 443 -24.32 10.47 -7.24
CA LEU A 443 -23.23 9.65 -6.72
C LEU A 443 -23.49 8.15 -6.96
N VAL A 444 -24.72 7.68 -6.73
CA VAL A 444 -25.09 6.26 -6.89
C VAL A 444 -25.04 5.80 -8.35
N LYS A 445 -25.45 6.65 -9.31
CA LYS A 445 -25.38 6.34 -10.74
C LYS A 445 -23.95 6.37 -11.29
N ASN A 446 -23.08 7.24 -10.76
CA ASN A 446 -21.77 7.54 -11.33
C ASN A 446 -20.59 7.03 -10.47
N LYS A 447 -20.77 5.98 -9.67
CA LYS A 447 -19.75 5.44 -8.75
C LYS A 447 -18.37 5.23 -9.40
N ALA A 448 -18.33 4.81 -10.66
CA ALA A 448 -17.09 4.56 -11.40
C ALA A 448 -16.17 5.80 -11.47
N LEU A 449 -16.74 7.01 -11.53
CA LEU A 449 -15.97 8.25 -11.60
C LEU A 449 -15.31 8.62 -10.26
N PHE A 450 -15.82 8.08 -9.16
CA PHE A 450 -15.32 8.33 -7.80
C PHE A 450 -14.35 7.25 -7.29
N GLN A 451 -13.90 6.33 -8.17
CA GLN A 451 -12.92 5.28 -7.85
C GLN A 451 -11.47 5.81 -7.87
N LYS A 452 -11.22 6.93 -7.18
CA LYS A 452 -9.87 7.45 -6.92
C LYS A 452 -9.67 7.66 -5.41
N PRO A 453 -8.50 7.32 -4.83
CA PRO A 453 -8.29 7.39 -3.38
C PRO A 453 -8.58 8.78 -2.80
N GLU A 454 -8.13 9.85 -3.47
CA GLU A 454 -8.37 11.24 -3.05
C GLU A 454 -9.86 11.61 -3.01
N LEU A 455 -10.66 11.14 -3.96
CA LEU A 455 -12.09 11.43 -4.04
C LEU A 455 -12.86 10.67 -2.94
N VAL A 456 -12.48 9.42 -2.67
CA VAL A 456 -13.07 8.63 -1.58
C VAL A 456 -12.80 9.30 -0.23
N LEU A 457 -11.57 9.79 0.01
CA LEU A 457 -11.24 10.51 1.23
C LEU A 457 -12.07 11.80 1.39
N LYS A 458 -12.19 12.61 0.32
CA LYS A 458 -13.04 13.82 0.34
C LYS A 458 -14.51 13.49 0.63
N LEU A 459 -15.06 12.42 0.03
CA LEU A 459 -16.42 11.98 0.30
C LEU A 459 -16.60 11.53 1.76
N LEU A 460 -15.60 10.85 2.35
CA LEU A 460 -15.60 10.46 3.76
C LEU A 460 -15.55 11.69 4.69
N GLU A 461 -14.72 12.69 4.37
CA GLU A 461 -14.67 13.95 5.11
C GLU A 461 -16.03 14.69 5.08
N THR A 462 -16.66 14.76 3.91
CA THR A 462 -17.99 15.36 3.76
C THR A 462 -19.04 14.59 4.55
N LEU A 463 -19.01 13.25 4.52
CA LEU A 463 -19.90 12.39 5.32
C LEU A 463 -19.72 12.60 6.82
N VAL A 464 -18.49 12.65 7.32
CA VAL A 464 -18.20 12.91 8.73
C VAL A 464 -18.69 14.30 9.14
N SER A 465 -18.46 15.32 8.30
CA SER A 465 -18.92 16.68 8.60
C SER A 465 -20.45 16.80 8.67
N PHE A 466 -21.17 16.04 7.84
CA PHE A 466 -22.62 15.97 7.85
C PHE A 466 -23.15 15.23 9.09
N ALA A 467 -22.54 14.10 9.45
CA ALA A 467 -22.96 13.30 10.60
C ALA A 467 -22.78 14.01 11.95
N VAL A 468 -21.74 14.85 12.08
CA VAL A 468 -21.53 15.67 13.29
C VAL A 468 -22.58 16.77 13.42
N SER A 469 -23.12 17.27 12.30
CA SER A 469 -24.07 18.39 12.27
C SER A 469 -25.54 17.96 12.30
N HIS A 470 -25.89 16.75 11.87
CA HIS A 470 -27.27 16.27 11.73
C HIS A 470 -27.47 14.88 12.35
N GLN A 471 -28.35 14.76 13.36
CA GLN A 471 -28.63 13.52 14.10
C GLN A 471 -30.09 13.02 13.95
N ASP A 472 -30.85 13.57 13.01
CA ASP A 472 -32.25 13.21 12.80
C ASP A 472 -32.41 11.84 12.12
N LYS A 473 -33.58 11.20 12.29
CA LYS A 473 -33.85 9.86 11.72
C LYS A 473 -33.79 9.80 10.20
N GLU A 474 -34.29 10.83 9.50
CA GLU A 474 -34.21 10.92 8.04
C GLU A 474 -32.76 11.12 7.57
N ALA A 475 -31.95 11.85 8.35
CA ALA A 475 -30.53 12.02 8.09
C ALA A 475 -29.74 10.71 8.28
N GLN A 476 -30.15 9.84 9.21
CA GLN A 476 -29.53 8.52 9.41
C GLN A 476 -29.74 7.59 8.20
N GLU A 477 -30.93 7.60 7.58
CA GLU A 477 -31.21 6.77 6.38
C GLU A 477 -30.38 7.25 5.18
N LEU A 478 -30.26 8.56 4.99
CA LEU A 478 -29.38 9.16 3.99
C LEU A 478 -27.90 8.85 4.27
N GLN A 479 -27.44 8.94 5.52
CA GLN A 479 -26.09 8.55 5.92
C GLN A 479 -25.81 7.09 5.59
N MET A 480 -26.76 6.17 5.82
CA MET A 480 -26.61 4.75 5.49
C MET A 480 -26.45 4.54 3.99
N GLN A 481 -27.30 5.20 3.18
CA GLN A 481 -27.26 5.09 1.72
C GLN A 481 -25.94 5.63 1.13
N VAL A 482 -25.48 6.79 1.63
CA VAL A 482 -24.22 7.42 1.19
C VAL A 482 -23.01 6.62 1.66
N THR A 483 -23.00 6.14 2.90
CA THR A 483 -21.94 5.27 3.43
C THR A 483 -21.79 4.03 2.55
N LYS A 484 -22.91 3.39 2.18
CA LYS A 484 -22.90 2.24 1.27
C LYS A 484 -22.30 2.60 -0.09
N ALA A 485 -22.70 3.73 -0.69
CA ALA A 485 -22.16 4.17 -1.96
C ALA A 485 -20.64 4.42 -1.92
N ILE A 486 -20.14 5.05 -0.86
CA ILE A 486 -18.70 5.30 -0.67
C ILE A 486 -17.94 4.00 -0.44
N VAL A 487 -18.47 3.09 0.39
CA VAL A 487 -17.87 1.77 0.60
C VAL A 487 -17.81 0.97 -0.70
N ASP A 488 -18.85 1.04 -1.54
CA ASP A 488 -18.86 0.40 -2.86
C ASP A 488 -17.75 0.99 -3.78
N CYS A 489 -17.55 2.31 -3.76
CA CYS A 489 -16.46 2.96 -4.51
C CYS A 489 -15.09 2.50 -4.01
N TYR A 490 -14.91 2.41 -2.69
CA TYR A 490 -13.69 1.91 -2.07
C TYR A 490 -13.42 0.43 -2.37
N THR A 491 -14.46 -0.42 -2.44
CA THR A 491 -14.26 -1.86 -2.68
C THR A 491 -13.70 -2.18 -4.05
N GLU A 492 -13.98 -1.34 -5.05
CA GLU A 492 -13.49 -1.49 -6.43
C GLU A 492 -12.05 -1.00 -6.62
N LEU A 493 -11.47 -0.30 -5.64
CA LEU A 493 -10.09 0.18 -5.68
C LEU A 493 -9.06 -0.97 -5.67
N SER A 494 -7.87 -0.70 -6.23
CA SER A 494 -6.72 -1.60 -6.11
C SER A 494 -6.26 -1.71 -4.65
N LEU A 495 -5.51 -2.76 -4.29
CA LEU A 495 -5.01 -2.92 -2.91
C LEU A 495 -4.10 -1.76 -2.48
N THR A 496 -3.33 -1.19 -3.41
CA THR A 496 -2.47 -0.03 -3.17
C THR A 496 -3.31 1.20 -2.83
N ASP A 497 -4.32 1.50 -3.65
CA ASP A 497 -5.19 2.66 -3.44
C ASP A 497 -6.04 2.50 -2.17
N LYS A 498 -6.47 1.27 -1.84
CA LYS A 498 -7.14 0.97 -0.57
C LYS A 498 -6.26 1.32 0.63
N ASN A 499 -4.96 1.03 0.56
CA ASN A 499 -4.01 1.37 1.61
C ASN A 499 -3.79 2.87 1.74
N GLU A 500 -3.78 3.62 0.64
CA GLU A 500 -3.73 5.09 0.69
C GLU A 500 -4.97 5.67 1.41
N VAL A 501 -6.17 5.16 1.12
CA VAL A 501 -7.39 5.58 1.81
C VAL A 501 -7.34 5.20 3.29
N ILE A 502 -6.95 3.97 3.66
CA ILE A 502 -6.83 3.57 5.08
C ILE A 502 -5.83 4.47 5.80
N SER A 503 -4.69 4.78 5.17
CA SER A 503 -3.70 5.70 5.73
C SER A 503 -4.30 7.09 5.94
N GLY A 504 -5.07 7.62 4.97
CA GLY A 504 -5.79 8.88 5.12
C GLY A 504 -6.80 8.84 6.27
N VAL A 505 -7.54 7.74 6.42
CA VAL A 505 -8.49 7.57 7.55
C VAL A 505 -7.77 7.60 8.90
N LEU A 506 -6.66 6.88 9.04
CA LEU A 506 -5.86 6.85 10.27
C LEU A 506 -5.25 8.22 10.59
N MET A 507 -4.77 8.96 9.57
CA MET A 507 -4.22 10.30 9.75
C MET A 507 -5.29 11.33 10.15
N SER A 508 -6.51 11.23 9.62
CA SER A 508 -7.59 12.18 9.88
C SER A 508 -8.37 11.88 11.17
N TRP A 509 -8.57 10.60 11.52
CA TRP A 509 -9.45 10.19 12.63
C TRP A 509 -8.83 9.19 13.63
N GLY A 510 -7.55 8.82 13.48
CA GLY A 510 -6.83 7.93 14.41
C GLY A 510 -7.28 6.46 14.32
N GLY A 511 -6.85 5.63 15.28
CA GLY A 511 -7.15 4.19 15.35
C GLY A 511 -8.65 3.83 15.31
N PRO A 512 -9.54 4.60 15.98
CA PRO A 512 -10.98 4.37 15.88
C PRO A 512 -11.57 4.63 14.49
N GLY A 513 -10.89 5.38 13.63
CA GLY A 513 -11.35 5.72 12.29
C GLY A 513 -12.72 6.40 12.30
N LEU A 514 -13.62 5.93 11.45
CA LEU A 514 -14.96 6.53 11.26
C LEU A 514 -15.94 6.22 12.40
N SER A 515 -15.63 5.25 13.28
CA SER A 515 -16.54 4.78 14.33
C SER A 515 -16.92 5.85 15.36
N LEU A 516 -16.03 6.80 15.65
CA LEU A 516 -16.30 7.88 16.60
C LEU A 516 -17.26 8.93 16.03
N SER A 517 -17.26 9.11 14.71
CA SER A 517 -18.04 10.16 14.05
C SER A 517 -19.34 9.65 13.41
N LEU A 518 -19.43 8.36 13.09
CA LEU A 518 -20.55 7.75 12.38
C LEU A 518 -21.22 6.65 13.21
N GLN A 519 -22.33 6.97 13.87
CA GLN A 519 -23.09 5.99 14.65
C GLN A 519 -23.70 4.88 13.78
N VAL A 520 -24.10 5.20 12.54
CA VAL A 520 -24.64 4.25 11.55
C VAL A 520 -23.62 3.15 11.20
N VAL A 521 -22.33 3.45 11.28
CA VAL A 521 -21.27 2.47 11.03
C VAL A 521 -21.21 1.43 12.16
N MET A 522 -21.60 1.78 13.38
CA MET A 522 -21.58 0.85 14.52
C MET A 522 -22.77 -0.13 14.52
N GLU A 523 -23.87 0.21 13.83
CA GLU A 523 -25.03 -0.66 13.71
C GLU A 523 -24.71 -1.87 12.81
N GLY A 524 -24.64 -3.07 13.38
CA GLY A 524 -24.34 -4.31 12.65
C GLY A 524 -22.84 -4.60 12.44
N PHE A 525 -21.93 -3.64 12.69
CA PHE A 525 -20.50 -3.84 12.50
C PHE A 525 -19.94 -5.02 13.30
N GLN A 526 -20.35 -5.19 14.55
CA GLN A 526 -19.87 -6.31 15.38
C GLN A 526 -20.31 -7.68 14.81
N GLU A 527 -21.51 -7.73 14.21
CA GLU A 527 -22.02 -8.95 13.55
C GLU A 527 -21.25 -9.22 12.26
N ASP A 528 -21.01 -8.19 11.44
CA ASP A 528 -20.23 -8.26 10.21
C ASP A 528 -18.77 -8.66 10.48
N LEU A 529 -18.16 -8.09 11.53
CA LEU A 529 -16.81 -8.41 12.00
C LEU A 529 -16.72 -9.89 12.37
N ASN A 530 -17.63 -10.36 13.22
CA ASN A 530 -17.68 -11.75 13.64
C ASN A 530 -17.94 -12.70 12.46
N LEU A 531 -18.87 -12.36 11.58
CA LEU A 531 -19.22 -13.17 10.40
C LEU A 531 -18.04 -13.28 9.42
N THR A 532 -17.36 -12.16 9.15
CA THR A 532 -16.19 -12.10 8.28
C THR A 532 -15.07 -12.99 8.83
N PHE A 533 -14.69 -12.81 10.09
CA PHE A 533 -13.61 -13.62 10.68
C PHE A 533 -13.98 -15.10 10.89
N ASN A 534 -15.25 -15.41 11.12
CA ASN A 534 -15.74 -16.80 11.15
C ASN A 534 -15.70 -17.48 9.77
N GLN A 535 -15.82 -16.73 8.68
CA GLN A 535 -15.66 -17.25 7.32
C GLN A 535 -14.18 -17.45 6.97
N ILE A 536 -13.34 -16.48 7.33
CA ILE A 536 -11.88 -16.52 7.12
C ILE A 536 -11.25 -17.73 7.81
N THR A 537 -11.61 -17.97 9.07
CA THR A 537 -11.10 -19.13 9.84
C THR A 537 -11.55 -20.49 9.30
N LYS A 538 -12.62 -20.55 8.49
CA LYS A 538 -13.13 -21.78 7.87
C LYS A 538 -12.61 -22.03 6.44
N SER A 539 -11.97 -21.04 5.81
CA SER A 539 -11.60 -21.09 4.38
C SER A 539 -10.14 -20.69 4.13
N VAL A 540 -9.21 -21.50 4.65
CA VAL A 540 -7.77 -21.29 4.48
C VAL A 540 -7.32 -21.84 3.10
N SER A 541 -7.32 -21.00 2.07
CA SER A 541 -6.75 -21.27 0.74
C SER A 541 -6.20 -19.97 0.10
N ASP A 542 -5.32 -20.08 -0.90
CA ASP A 542 -4.71 -18.90 -1.57
C ASP A 542 -5.75 -18.02 -2.31
N GLU A 543 -6.72 -18.63 -3.01
CA GLU A 543 -7.87 -17.89 -3.56
C GLU A 543 -8.79 -17.33 -2.45
N GLY A 544 -8.73 -17.92 -1.26
CA GLY A 544 -9.36 -17.40 -0.05
C GLY A 544 -8.68 -16.15 0.49
N LEU A 545 -7.37 -15.98 0.31
CA LEU A 545 -6.60 -14.85 0.84
C LEU A 545 -7.02 -13.53 0.21
N THR A 546 -7.12 -13.45 -1.12
CA THR A 546 -7.53 -12.21 -1.81
C THR A 546 -8.94 -11.78 -1.42
N ARG A 547 -9.86 -12.74 -1.29
CA ARG A 547 -11.22 -12.51 -0.80
C ARG A 547 -11.23 -12.06 0.67
N ALA A 548 -10.42 -12.69 1.52
CA ALA A 548 -10.29 -12.33 2.93
C ALA A 548 -9.73 -10.92 3.10
N VAL A 549 -8.67 -10.57 2.34
CA VAL A 549 -8.09 -9.22 2.31
C VAL A 549 -9.14 -8.21 1.86
N ALA A 550 -9.92 -8.46 0.81
CA ALA A 550 -10.98 -7.56 0.37
C ALA A 550 -12.06 -7.35 1.45
N SER A 551 -12.50 -8.42 2.12
CA SER A 551 -13.49 -8.32 3.21
C SER A 551 -12.94 -7.57 4.43
N VAL A 552 -11.69 -7.83 4.81
CA VAL A 552 -11.03 -7.14 5.92
C VAL A 552 -10.75 -5.68 5.59
N ALA A 553 -10.40 -5.34 4.34
CA ALA A 553 -10.19 -3.96 3.89
C ALA A 553 -11.43 -3.08 4.13
N ARG A 554 -12.64 -3.63 3.94
CA ARG A 554 -13.91 -2.94 4.23
C ARG A 554 -14.07 -2.65 5.72
N LEU A 555 -13.79 -3.63 6.57
CA LEU A 555 -13.88 -3.46 8.03
C LEU A 555 -12.81 -2.50 8.55
N MET A 556 -11.60 -2.54 7.96
CA MET A 556 -10.51 -1.62 8.28
C MET A 556 -10.85 -0.17 7.94
N LEU A 557 -11.52 0.09 6.81
CA LEU A 557 -11.96 1.44 6.47
C LEU A 557 -12.89 2.04 7.55
N LEU A 558 -13.78 1.21 8.10
CA LEU A 558 -14.81 1.62 9.03
C LEU A 558 -14.29 1.77 10.46
N TYR A 559 -13.62 0.74 10.98
CA TYR A 559 -13.05 0.73 12.33
C TYR A 559 -11.74 -0.08 12.36
N PRO A 560 -10.59 0.57 12.06
CA PRO A 560 -9.29 -0.10 11.99
C PRO A 560 -8.93 -0.83 13.30
N GLU A 561 -8.96 -0.12 14.43
CA GLU A 561 -8.55 -0.65 15.73
C GLU A 561 -9.36 -1.89 16.15
N ALA A 562 -10.68 -1.88 16.05
CA ALA A 562 -11.50 -3.03 16.40
C ALA A 562 -11.22 -4.25 15.50
N THR A 563 -10.97 -3.99 14.21
CA THR A 563 -10.67 -5.05 13.23
C THR A 563 -9.30 -5.68 13.51
N VAL A 564 -8.26 -4.87 13.80
CA VAL A 564 -6.92 -5.37 14.16
C VAL A 564 -6.98 -6.12 15.49
N ARG A 565 -7.67 -5.59 16.49
CA ARG A 565 -7.85 -6.22 17.80
C ARG A 565 -8.48 -7.62 17.67
N GLN A 566 -9.53 -7.75 16.85
CA GLN A 566 -10.18 -9.03 16.61
C GLN A 566 -9.26 -10.00 15.85
N ALA A 567 -8.54 -9.52 14.83
CA ALA A 567 -7.57 -10.33 14.10
C ALA A 567 -6.47 -10.88 15.03
N CYS A 568 -5.92 -10.03 15.91
CA CYS A 568 -4.88 -10.43 16.88
C CYS A 568 -5.40 -11.47 17.87
N ASN A 569 -6.61 -11.28 18.40
CA ASN A 569 -7.22 -12.22 19.33
C ASN A 569 -7.45 -13.60 18.68
N LEU A 570 -8.02 -13.62 17.46
CA LEU A 570 -8.30 -14.88 16.75
C LEU A 570 -7.05 -15.57 16.23
N ALA A 571 -5.97 -14.83 15.95
CA ALA A 571 -4.68 -15.42 15.57
C ALA A 571 -4.11 -16.32 16.65
N VAL A 572 -4.40 -16.01 17.92
CA VAL A 572 -3.88 -16.73 19.09
C VAL A 572 -4.82 -17.81 19.58
N ILE A 573 -6.13 -17.55 19.58
CA ILE A 573 -7.13 -18.52 20.07
C ILE A 573 -7.36 -19.66 19.07
N ASN A 574 -7.35 -19.38 17.75
CA ASN A 574 -7.63 -20.39 16.74
C ASN A 574 -6.36 -21.10 16.29
N LEU A 575 -6.24 -22.37 16.66
CA LEU A 575 -5.04 -23.13 16.40
C LEU A 575 -4.69 -23.16 14.90
N GLY A 576 -3.49 -22.69 14.56
CA GLY A 576 -2.98 -22.66 13.18
C GLY A 576 -3.47 -21.49 12.32
N ALA A 577 -4.30 -20.58 12.84
CA ALA A 577 -4.79 -19.42 12.08
C ALA A 577 -3.79 -18.25 12.02
N HIS A 578 -2.77 -18.25 12.89
CA HIS A 578 -1.82 -17.15 13.05
C HIS A 578 -1.12 -16.75 11.74
N GLN A 579 -0.64 -17.69 10.92
CA GLN A 579 0.06 -17.35 9.66
C GLN A 579 -0.87 -16.67 8.66
N PHE A 580 -2.08 -17.21 8.49
CA PHE A 580 -3.05 -16.69 7.54
C PHE A 580 -3.55 -15.29 7.95
N LEU A 581 -3.83 -15.09 9.24
CA LEU A 581 -4.22 -13.78 9.76
C LEU A 581 -3.06 -12.77 9.71
N ALA A 582 -1.82 -13.21 9.91
CA ALA A 582 -0.65 -12.36 9.76
C ALA A 582 -0.48 -11.90 8.30
N GLN A 583 -0.67 -12.80 7.32
CA GLN A 583 -0.64 -12.45 5.90
C GLN A 583 -1.72 -11.43 5.52
N ILE A 584 -2.93 -11.57 6.06
CA ILE A 584 -4.00 -10.59 5.84
C ILE A 584 -3.60 -9.23 6.40
N LEU A 585 -3.11 -9.15 7.64
CA LEU A 585 -2.66 -7.88 8.21
C LEU A 585 -1.50 -7.28 7.42
N CYS A 586 -0.50 -8.09 7.04
CA CYS A 586 0.66 -7.64 6.26
C CYS A 586 0.29 -7.13 4.85
N SER A 587 -0.92 -7.39 4.37
CA SER A 587 -1.46 -6.80 3.14
C SER A 587 -1.85 -5.32 3.31
N PHE A 588 -1.79 -4.79 4.54
CA PHE A 588 -2.14 -3.42 4.87
C PHE A 588 -0.98 -2.62 5.52
N PRO A 589 0.02 -2.15 4.75
CA PRO A 589 1.14 -1.37 5.29
C PRO A 589 0.73 -0.10 6.06
N ALA A 590 -0.45 0.46 5.79
CA ALA A 590 -1.00 1.61 6.51
C ALA A 590 -1.16 1.36 8.02
N LEU A 591 -1.23 0.10 8.46
CA LEU A 591 -1.31 -0.28 9.88
C LEU A 591 -0.02 0.00 10.67
N SER A 592 1.10 0.31 10.00
CA SER A 592 2.33 0.82 10.65
C SER A 592 2.18 2.26 11.20
N PHE A 593 0.95 2.76 11.27
CA PHE A 593 0.58 4.05 11.85
C PHE A 593 1.01 4.16 13.32
N LEU A 594 1.73 5.24 13.63
CA LEU A 594 2.15 5.61 14.97
C LEU A 594 1.11 6.54 15.58
N GLU A 595 0.42 6.08 16.62
CA GLU A 595 -0.50 6.94 17.36
C GLU A 595 0.29 7.90 18.25
N THR A 596 0.06 9.19 18.06
CA THR A 596 0.42 10.22 19.04
C THR A 596 -0.58 10.18 20.19
N CYS A 597 -0.41 9.25 21.13
CA CYS A 597 -1.15 9.26 22.39
C CYS A 597 -0.71 10.45 23.26
N ASP A 598 -1.63 10.96 24.10
CA ASP A 598 -1.40 12.07 25.04
C ASP A 598 -0.29 11.80 26.08
N ASP A 599 0.18 10.54 26.20
CA ASP A 599 1.36 10.19 26.96
C ASP A 599 2.65 10.53 26.17
N LEU A 600 3.20 11.72 26.47
CA LEU A 600 4.43 12.32 25.94
C LEU A 600 5.70 11.44 25.94
N ASN A 601 5.64 10.21 26.44
CA ASN A 601 6.81 9.38 26.68
C ASN A 601 7.01 8.17 25.74
N ARG A 602 6.08 7.81 24.86
CA ARG A 602 6.31 6.80 23.78
C ARG A 602 5.16 6.73 22.76
N PRO A 603 5.38 7.03 21.47
CA PRO A 603 4.41 6.66 20.43
C PRO A 603 4.35 5.13 20.34
N HIS A 604 3.15 4.56 20.42
CA HIS A 604 2.91 3.13 20.22
C HIS A 604 2.28 2.96 18.84
N SER A 605 2.70 1.94 18.08
CA SER A 605 2.00 1.59 16.85
C SER A 605 0.63 1.00 17.18
N LEU A 606 -0.35 1.25 16.32
CA LEU A 606 -1.73 0.74 16.49
C LEU A 606 -1.73 -0.78 16.72
N VAL A 607 -0.91 -1.50 15.96
CA VAL A 607 -0.80 -2.97 16.04
C VAL A 607 -0.25 -3.42 17.39
N VAL A 608 0.79 -2.76 17.93
CA VAL A 608 1.35 -3.10 19.26
C VAL A 608 0.33 -2.86 20.37
N ARG A 609 -0.38 -1.72 20.34
CA ARG A 609 -1.45 -1.43 21.31
C ARG A 609 -2.57 -2.47 21.25
N CYS A 610 -2.99 -2.86 20.04
CA CYS A 610 -4.00 -3.89 19.86
C CYS A 610 -3.54 -5.26 20.39
N LEU A 611 -2.28 -5.64 20.19
CA LEU A 611 -1.71 -6.88 20.72
C LEU A 611 -1.65 -6.86 22.26
N GLU A 612 -1.23 -5.73 22.83
CA GLU A 612 -1.17 -5.54 24.29
C GLU A 612 -2.56 -5.62 24.93
N GLU A 613 -3.56 -4.94 24.37
CA GLU A 613 -4.91 -4.92 24.94
C GLU A 613 -5.70 -6.22 24.70
N ALA A 614 -5.53 -6.85 23.53
CA ALA A 614 -6.35 -7.99 23.11
C ALA A 614 -5.82 -9.32 23.63
N VAL A 615 -4.50 -9.48 23.66
CA VAL A 615 -3.84 -10.78 23.84
C VAL A 615 -2.99 -10.78 25.10
N TRP A 616 -2.18 -9.74 25.32
CA TRP A 616 -1.24 -9.72 26.43
C TRP A 616 -1.96 -9.79 27.78
N GLY A 617 -1.52 -10.71 28.65
CA GLY A 617 -2.18 -10.99 29.94
C GLY A 617 -3.43 -11.89 29.87
N ARG A 618 -3.87 -12.31 28.67
CA ARG A 618 -5.00 -13.24 28.47
C ARG A 618 -4.60 -14.63 27.96
N LEU A 619 -3.30 -14.83 27.69
CA LEU A 619 -2.74 -16.14 27.31
C LEU A 619 -2.89 -17.12 28.48
N SER A 620 -3.51 -18.27 28.21
CA SER A 620 -3.89 -19.24 29.24
C SER A 620 -3.24 -20.61 29.05
N SER A 621 -2.68 -20.89 27.88
CA SER A 621 -2.03 -22.16 27.55
C SER A 621 -0.71 -21.99 26.79
N ALA A 622 0.19 -22.96 26.96
CA ALA A 622 1.48 -22.99 26.24
C ALA A 622 1.33 -22.99 24.71
N ARG A 623 0.21 -23.51 24.19
CA ARG A 623 -0.09 -23.48 22.74
C ARG A 623 -0.46 -22.09 22.25
N GLU A 624 -1.22 -21.32 23.05
CA GLU A 624 -1.53 -19.93 22.74
C GLU A 624 -0.27 -19.06 22.80
N GLU A 625 0.62 -19.31 23.77
CA GLU A 625 1.93 -18.67 23.84
C GLU A 625 2.80 -18.95 22.61
N GLU A 626 2.88 -20.21 22.18
CA GLU A 626 3.61 -20.59 20.96
C GLU A 626 3.05 -19.90 19.71
N GLN A 627 1.72 -19.84 19.57
CA GLN A 627 1.08 -19.16 18.44
C GLN A 627 1.27 -17.65 18.46
N PHE A 628 1.24 -17.03 19.64
CA PHE A 628 1.56 -15.63 19.78
C PHE A 628 3.01 -15.34 19.35
N LEU A 629 3.96 -16.21 19.71
CA LEU A 629 5.36 -16.10 19.28
C LEU A 629 5.51 -16.23 17.76
N GLU A 630 4.84 -17.20 17.15
CA GLU A 630 4.86 -17.39 15.69
C GLU A 630 4.19 -16.22 14.96
N PHE A 631 3.09 -15.70 15.49
CA PHE A 631 2.38 -14.54 14.97
C PHE A 631 3.26 -13.28 15.01
N LEU A 632 3.85 -12.96 16.16
CA LEU A 632 4.78 -11.84 16.31
C LEU A 632 5.98 -11.97 15.38
N ALA A 633 6.57 -13.17 15.29
CA ALA A 633 7.69 -13.42 14.39
C ALA A 633 7.32 -13.13 12.93
N PHE A 634 6.11 -13.49 12.49
CA PHE A 634 5.64 -13.22 11.14
C PHE A 634 5.45 -11.72 10.88
N LEU A 635 4.84 -10.98 11.81
CA LEU A 635 4.59 -9.54 11.66
C LEU A 635 5.87 -8.69 11.61
N MET A 636 6.95 -9.20 12.21
CA MET A 636 8.28 -8.56 12.17
C MET A 636 9.14 -9.00 10.98
N GLN A 637 8.73 -10.00 10.20
CA GLN A 637 9.52 -10.48 9.06
C GLN A 637 9.46 -9.50 7.87
N PRO A 638 10.61 -9.21 7.25
CA PRO A 638 10.65 -8.42 6.02
C PRO A 638 10.09 -9.27 4.87
N SER A 639 8.88 -8.92 4.41
CA SER A 639 8.28 -9.50 3.20
C SER A 639 8.57 -8.60 1.99
N SER A 640 7.83 -8.73 0.89
CA SER A 640 7.92 -7.78 -0.23
C SER A 640 7.54 -6.33 0.14
N ALA A 641 6.99 -6.10 1.34
CA ALA A 641 6.64 -4.80 1.91
C ALA A 641 7.35 -4.55 3.26
N THR A 642 7.34 -3.31 3.72
CA THR A 642 7.82 -2.93 5.06
C THR A 642 7.11 -3.73 6.15
N PRO A 643 7.83 -4.27 7.15
CA PRO A 643 7.22 -5.04 8.23
C PRO A 643 6.26 -4.16 9.04
N LEU A 644 5.17 -4.75 9.54
CA LEU A 644 4.17 -4.03 10.33
C LEU A 644 4.67 -3.68 11.73
N LEU A 645 5.58 -4.48 12.26
CA LEU A 645 6.16 -4.31 13.59
C LEU A 645 7.67 -4.15 13.49
N SER A 646 8.22 -3.15 14.16
CA SER A 646 9.66 -3.08 14.37
C SER A 646 10.07 -3.98 15.54
N PRO A 647 11.22 -4.68 15.44
CA PRO A 647 11.77 -5.43 16.58
C PRO A 647 11.97 -4.58 17.84
N ALA A 648 12.21 -3.27 17.66
CA ALA A 648 12.40 -2.35 18.75
C ALA A 648 11.12 -2.09 19.55
N GLU A 649 9.99 -1.88 18.86
CA GLU A 649 8.68 -1.72 19.51
C GLU A 649 8.29 -2.95 20.32
N VAL A 650 8.52 -4.15 19.78
CA VAL A 650 8.21 -5.42 20.46
C VAL A 650 9.00 -5.59 21.75
N ILE A 651 10.31 -5.23 21.75
CA ILE A 651 11.12 -5.28 22.97
C ILE A 651 10.63 -4.27 24.01
N GLN A 652 10.28 -3.06 23.58
CA GLN A 652 9.84 -2.02 24.48
C GLN A 652 8.49 -2.34 25.15
N ALA A 653 7.57 -2.95 24.42
CA ALA A 653 6.22 -3.31 24.90
C ALA A 653 6.22 -4.63 25.69
N PHE A 654 6.78 -5.72 25.15
CA PHE A 654 6.58 -7.06 25.73
C PHE A 654 7.77 -7.58 26.55
N VAL A 655 8.98 -7.06 26.35
CA VAL A 655 10.19 -7.61 27.00
C VAL A 655 10.61 -6.75 28.19
N LEU A 656 10.86 -5.46 27.97
CA LEU A 656 11.45 -4.57 28.96
C LEU A 656 10.63 -4.43 30.27
N PRO A 657 9.29 -4.37 30.26
CA PRO A 657 8.50 -4.29 31.50
C PRO A 657 8.64 -5.53 32.38
N ASN A 658 8.76 -6.70 31.76
CA ASN A 658 8.82 -7.99 32.44
C ASN A 658 10.22 -8.35 32.92
N LEU A 659 11.29 -7.84 32.30
CA LEU A 659 12.66 -8.03 32.81
C LEU A 659 12.99 -7.16 34.03
N LYS A 660 12.17 -6.15 34.33
CA LYS A 660 12.37 -5.23 35.47
C LYS A 660 11.65 -5.66 36.75
N SER A 661 10.71 -6.60 36.64
CA SER A 661 9.84 -7.04 37.74
C SER A 661 9.85 -8.57 37.80
N ASN A 662 9.64 -9.17 38.97
CA ASN A 662 9.46 -10.62 39.09
C ASN A 662 8.07 -11.00 38.53
N SER A 663 7.91 -10.90 37.21
CA SER A 663 6.64 -11.11 36.52
C SER A 663 6.49 -12.57 36.10
N ALA A 664 5.25 -13.07 36.15
CA ALA A 664 4.91 -14.41 35.66
C ALA A 664 5.24 -14.61 34.17
N GLN A 665 5.36 -13.52 33.41
CA GLN A 665 5.58 -13.51 31.96
C GLN A 665 7.06 -13.40 31.57
N THR A 666 7.99 -13.52 32.52
CA THR A 666 9.43 -13.43 32.28
C THR A 666 9.89 -14.47 31.24
N GLU A 667 9.41 -15.70 31.34
CA GLU A 667 9.78 -16.78 30.41
C GLU A 667 9.29 -16.49 28.98
N LEU A 668 8.02 -16.13 28.80
CA LEU A 668 7.47 -15.72 27.50
C LEU A 668 8.21 -14.50 26.93
N SER A 669 8.56 -13.53 27.77
CA SER A 669 9.32 -12.34 27.37
C SER A 669 10.73 -12.70 26.87
N LEU A 670 11.38 -13.68 27.50
CA LEU A 670 12.67 -14.21 27.04
C LEU A 670 12.51 -14.97 25.72
N GLN A 671 11.44 -15.75 25.54
CA GLN A 671 11.16 -16.42 24.28
C GLN A 671 10.92 -15.41 23.14
N ILE A 672 10.19 -14.32 23.39
CA ILE A 672 10.02 -13.20 22.45
C ILE A 672 11.39 -12.59 22.10
N LEU A 673 12.23 -12.29 23.11
CA LEU A 673 13.56 -11.73 22.88
C LEU A 673 14.44 -12.67 22.04
N SER A 674 14.40 -13.98 22.28
CA SER A 674 15.12 -14.96 21.48
C SER A 674 14.64 -14.97 20.01
N LYS A 675 13.33 -14.88 19.77
CA LYS A 675 12.78 -14.80 18.42
C LYS A 675 13.21 -13.51 17.72
N VAL A 676 13.14 -12.37 18.41
CA VAL A 676 13.55 -11.05 17.90
C VAL A 676 15.02 -11.06 17.47
N LEU A 677 15.92 -11.63 18.28
CA LEU A 677 17.34 -11.74 17.95
C LEU A 677 17.62 -12.63 16.73
N GLY A 678 16.72 -13.53 16.38
CA GLY A 678 16.81 -14.39 15.19
C GLY A 678 16.35 -13.73 13.88
N ILE A 679 15.79 -12.52 13.92
CA ILE A 679 15.26 -11.83 12.74
C ILE A 679 16.41 -11.09 12.02
N GLN A 680 16.52 -11.32 10.71
CA GLN A 680 17.49 -10.63 9.86
C GLN A 680 17.10 -9.15 9.71
N CYS A 681 18.05 -8.24 9.92
CA CYS A 681 17.80 -6.80 9.76
C CYS A 681 17.91 -6.40 8.28
N CYS A 682 16.87 -5.75 7.74
CA CYS A 682 16.83 -5.26 6.36
C CYS A 682 17.05 -3.73 6.22
N SER A 683 17.29 -3.03 7.34
CA SER A 683 17.50 -1.58 7.39
C SER A 683 18.99 -1.22 7.41
N GLU A 684 19.35 -0.04 6.89
CA GLU A 684 20.72 0.52 6.99
C GLU A 684 21.13 0.78 8.45
N GLU A 685 20.17 1.07 9.34
CA GLU A 685 20.39 1.17 10.78
C GLU A 685 19.79 -0.01 11.53
N HIS A 686 20.62 -0.72 12.31
CA HIS A 686 20.17 -1.84 13.12
C HIS A 686 19.23 -1.35 14.24
N TRP A 687 18.07 -2.00 14.39
CA TRP A 687 17.05 -1.72 15.41
C TRP A 687 17.58 -1.68 16.86
N LEU A 688 18.76 -2.26 17.10
CA LEU A 688 19.42 -2.35 18.39
C LEU A 688 19.75 -0.98 18.98
N LYS A 689 20.05 0.02 18.13
CA LYS A 689 20.35 1.38 18.56
C LYS A 689 19.15 2.01 19.30
N SER A 690 17.93 1.64 18.93
CA SER A 690 16.68 2.15 19.50
C SER A 690 16.24 1.44 20.80
N CYS A 691 16.99 0.42 21.26
CA CYS A 691 16.58 -0.47 22.36
C CYS A 691 17.45 -0.41 23.61
N HIS A 692 18.43 0.49 23.70
CA HIS A 692 19.39 0.56 24.82
C HIS A 692 19.98 -0.84 25.19
N PRO A 693 20.88 -1.40 24.35
CA PRO A 693 21.30 -2.80 24.45
C PRO A 693 22.03 -3.15 25.76
N PHE A 694 22.81 -2.23 26.33
CA PHE A 694 23.57 -2.47 27.56
C PHE A 694 22.71 -2.63 28.82
N PRO A 695 21.69 -1.79 29.07
CA PRO A 695 20.69 -2.05 30.10
C PRO A 695 20.01 -3.42 29.97
N LEU A 696 19.64 -3.83 28.75
CA LEU A 696 19.04 -5.14 28.52
C LEU A 696 20.01 -6.29 28.84
N LEU A 697 21.27 -6.19 28.39
CA LEU A 697 22.33 -7.14 28.75
C LEU A 697 22.52 -7.23 30.26
N LEU A 698 22.53 -6.09 30.97
CA LEU A 698 22.62 -6.07 32.43
C LEU A 698 21.42 -6.75 33.10
N SER A 699 20.20 -6.56 32.58
CA SER A 699 19.02 -7.25 33.10
C SER A 699 19.12 -8.77 32.94
N LEU A 700 19.57 -9.26 31.78
CA LEU A 700 19.83 -10.69 31.56
C LEU A 700 20.92 -11.24 32.49
N CYS A 701 21.97 -10.44 32.73
CA CYS A 701 23.05 -10.80 33.65
C CYS A 701 22.56 -10.93 35.10
N LYS A 702 21.66 -10.03 35.54
CA LYS A 702 21.04 -10.10 36.87
C LYS A 702 20.14 -11.32 37.01
N LEU A 703 19.30 -11.61 36.00
CA LEU A 703 18.49 -12.82 35.99
C LEU A 703 19.36 -14.08 36.08
N LEU A 704 20.51 -14.10 35.42
CA LEU A 704 21.45 -15.21 35.52
C LEU A 704 22.11 -15.30 36.90
N ASP A 705 22.48 -14.17 37.50
CA ASP A 705 23.02 -14.09 38.87
C ASP A 705 22.04 -14.67 39.90
N ASP A 706 20.75 -14.41 39.73
CA ASP A 706 19.71 -14.92 40.64
C ASP A 706 19.65 -16.47 40.70
N TYR A 707 20.12 -17.17 39.65
CA TYR A 707 20.23 -18.64 39.66
C TYR A 707 21.32 -19.18 40.60
N THR A 708 22.26 -18.35 41.06
CA THR A 708 23.28 -18.76 42.04
C THR A 708 22.67 -19.04 43.42
N LYS A 709 21.48 -18.49 43.69
CA LYS A 709 20.71 -18.65 44.94
C LYS A 709 19.34 -19.27 44.68
N TYR A 710 19.19 -19.98 43.55
CA TYR A 710 17.91 -20.53 43.09
C TYR A 710 17.17 -21.31 44.18
N TRP A 711 17.88 -22.19 44.88
CA TRP A 711 17.31 -23.04 45.94
C TRP A 711 17.05 -22.31 47.27
N ASP A 712 17.60 -21.10 47.44
CA ASP A 712 17.46 -20.29 48.66
C ASP A 712 16.25 -19.33 48.60
N GLN A 713 15.54 -19.28 47.46
CA GLN A 713 14.43 -18.35 47.25
C GLN A 713 13.15 -18.78 48.01
N PRO A 714 12.37 -17.83 48.54
CA PRO A 714 11.11 -18.12 49.23
C PRO A 714 10.06 -18.67 48.26
N ARG A 715 9.31 -19.70 48.67
CA ARG A 715 8.32 -20.43 47.85
C ARG A 715 7.23 -19.57 47.21
N ASP A 716 6.97 -18.37 47.73
CA ASP A 716 5.92 -17.47 47.26
C ASP A 716 6.36 -16.57 46.08
N GLN A 717 7.64 -16.61 45.69
CA GLN A 717 8.14 -15.86 44.54
C GLN A 717 8.07 -16.71 43.26
N LEU A 718 7.37 -16.19 42.25
CA LEU A 718 7.37 -16.75 40.90
C LEU A 718 8.76 -16.52 40.30
N PHE A 719 9.58 -17.56 40.26
CA PHE A 719 10.90 -17.52 39.64
C PHE A 719 10.94 -18.49 38.44
N PRO A 720 11.56 -18.12 37.31
CA PRO A 720 11.59 -18.96 36.12
C PRO A 720 12.29 -20.30 36.36
N SER A 721 11.90 -21.34 35.64
CA SER A 721 12.47 -22.69 35.83
C SER A 721 13.97 -22.75 35.55
N LEU A 722 14.66 -23.80 36.02
CA LEU A 722 16.04 -24.10 35.61
C LEU A 722 16.18 -24.37 34.10
N GLY A 723 15.10 -24.73 33.40
CA GLY A 723 15.07 -24.80 31.93
C GLY A 723 15.19 -23.42 31.29
N THR A 724 14.61 -22.38 31.89
CA THR A 724 14.73 -21.00 31.43
C THR A 724 16.17 -20.46 31.56
N LYS A 725 17.00 -21.04 32.45
CA LYS A 725 18.44 -20.75 32.52
C LYS A 725 19.13 -21.01 31.18
N ASP A 726 18.83 -22.14 30.51
CA ASP A 726 19.39 -22.46 29.19
C ASP A 726 18.95 -21.45 28.12
N LEU A 727 17.69 -20.99 28.19
CA LEU A 727 17.17 -19.94 27.30
C LEU A 727 17.91 -18.61 27.52
N ILE A 728 18.11 -18.17 28.77
CA ILE A 728 18.85 -16.94 29.10
C ILE A 728 20.28 -17.02 28.57
N LEU A 729 20.95 -18.16 28.76
CA LEU A 729 22.31 -18.36 28.27
C LEU A 729 22.40 -18.28 26.73
N ASN A 730 21.43 -18.89 26.03
CA ASN A 730 21.35 -18.81 24.57
C ASN A 730 21.10 -17.37 24.09
N ILE A 731 20.14 -16.67 24.71
CA ILE A 731 19.84 -15.27 24.41
C ILE A 731 21.07 -14.40 24.66
N LEU A 732 21.74 -14.55 25.81
CA LEU A 732 22.92 -13.76 26.14
C LEU A 732 24.03 -13.96 25.11
N CYS A 733 24.25 -15.20 24.67
CA CYS A 733 25.23 -15.52 23.62
C CYS A 733 24.85 -14.86 22.28
N GLN A 734 23.62 -15.05 21.81
CA GLN A 734 23.12 -14.45 20.57
C GLN A 734 23.21 -12.91 20.63
N PHE A 735 22.78 -12.32 21.74
CA PHE A 735 22.76 -10.89 21.92
C PHE A 735 24.17 -10.29 21.91
N CYS A 736 25.14 -10.97 22.54
CA CYS A 736 26.55 -10.57 22.45
C CYS A 736 27.08 -10.64 21.00
N GLU A 737 26.65 -11.63 20.22
CA GLU A 737 27.05 -11.79 18.82
C GLU A 737 26.44 -10.72 17.91
N VAL A 738 25.20 -10.28 18.16
CA VAL A 738 24.55 -9.22 17.37
C VAL A 738 25.06 -7.82 17.76
N VAL A 739 25.33 -7.56 19.05
CA VAL A 739 25.81 -6.24 19.50
C VAL A 739 27.26 -5.98 19.07
N ARG A 740 28.12 -7.02 19.02
CA ARG A 740 29.56 -6.85 18.75
C ARG A 740 29.86 -6.18 17.40
N PRO A 741 29.32 -6.61 16.24
CA PRO A 741 29.53 -5.94 14.96
C PRO A 741 29.14 -4.45 14.96
N GLU A 742 28.04 -4.11 15.62
CA GLU A 742 27.53 -2.73 15.71
C GLU A 742 28.41 -1.81 16.57
N THR A 743 29.30 -2.37 17.41
CA THR A 743 30.24 -1.60 18.23
C THR A 743 31.53 -1.20 17.51
N ILE A 744 31.87 -1.87 16.40
CA ILE A 744 33.11 -1.67 15.63
C ILE A 744 33.22 -0.29 14.97
N PRO A 745 32.15 0.32 14.42
CA PRO A 745 32.23 1.60 13.71
C PRO A 745 32.53 2.83 14.60
N CYS A 746 32.22 2.79 15.91
CA CYS A 746 32.32 3.95 16.82
C CYS A 746 33.00 3.62 18.18
N PRO A 747 34.26 3.15 18.20
CA PRO A 747 34.88 2.58 19.39
C PRO A 747 34.90 3.51 20.62
N GLU A 748 35.02 4.82 20.44
CA GLU A 748 35.11 5.80 21.55
C GLU A 748 33.82 5.90 22.40
N LEU A 749 32.65 5.84 21.76
CA LEU A 749 31.35 5.87 22.45
C LEU A 749 31.07 4.54 23.16
N TRP A 750 31.42 3.43 22.52
CA TRP A 750 31.14 2.07 23.02
C TRP A 750 32.09 1.64 24.16
N VAL A 751 33.34 2.11 24.19
CA VAL A 751 34.29 1.82 25.29
C VAL A 751 33.75 2.31 26.65
N GLN A 752 33.08 3.47 26.70
CA GLN A 752 32.48 3.97 27.94
C GLN A 752 31.31 3.08 28.40
N SER A 753 30.47 2.63 27.47
CA SER A 753 29.34 1.75 27.79
C SER A 753 29.78 0.33 28.17
N LEU A 754 30.83 -0.21 27.53
CA LEU A 754 31.45 -1.48 27.91
C LEU A 754 32.09 -1.40 29.30
N ALA A 755 32.81 -0.31 29.60
CA ALA A 755 33.37 -0.09 30.94
C ALA A 755 32.27 0.09 32.00
N TRP A 756 31.15 0.75 31.65
CA TRP A 756 29.98 0.84 32.52
C TRP A 756 29.38 -0.54 32.80
N LEU A 757 29.18 -1.36 31.76
CA LEU A 757 28.64 -2.72 31.92
C LEU A 757 29.57 -3.58 32.77
N HIS A 758 30.89 -3.55 32.50
CA HIS A 758 31.90 -4.27 33.28
C HIS A 758 31.84 -3.92 34.77
N ARG A 759 31.78 -2.62 35.10
CA ARG A 759 31.64 -2.16 36.50
C ARG A 759 30.34 -2.63 37.16
N LYS A 760 29.24 -2.73 36.40
CA LYS A 760 27.94 -3.19 36.92
C LYS A 760 27.90 -4.71 37.08
N VAL A 761 28.57 -5.46 36.22
CA VAL A 761 28.66 -6.93 36.29
C VAL A 761 29.64 -7.38 37.37
N ALA A 762 30.65 -6.58 37.71
CA ALA A 762 31.60 -6.88 38.80
C ALA A 762 30.94 -7.02 40.19
N SER A 763 29.69 -6.59 40.37
CA SER A 763 28.92 -6.82 41.61
C SER A 763 28.09 -8.12 41.60
N LEU A 764 28.04 -8.83 40.47
CA LEU A 764 27.37 -10.12 40.30
C LEU A 764 28.37 -11.26 40.48
N ASP A 765 27.90 -12.50 40.42
CA ASP A 765 28.76 -13.68 40.41
C ASP A 765 29.78 -13.65 39.26
N TRP A 766 31.00 -14.09 39.56
CA TRP A 766 32.15 -14.01 38.65
C TRP A 766 31.93 -14.79 37.35
N THR A 767 31.12 -15.85 37.37
CA THR A 767 30.81 -16.63 36.17
C THR A 767 30.01 -15.83 35.14
N VAL A 768 29.22 -14.83 35.58
CA VAL A 768 28.44 -13.95 34.71
C VAL A 768 29.36 -13.06 33.87
N GLY A 769 30.41 -12.51 34.49
CA GLY A 769 31.43 -11.71 33.80
C GLY A 769 32.14 -12.47 32.68
N LEU A 770 32.51 -13.73 32.93
CA LEU A 770 33.13 -14.60 31.93
C LEU A 770 32.24 -14.91 30.73
N ARG A 771 30.92 -15.03 30.94
CA ARG A 771 29.98 -15.29 29.84
C ARG A 771 29.89 -14.11 28.87
N LEU A 772 30.22 -12.89 29.32
CA LEU A 772 30.30 -11.69 28.49
C LEU A 772 31.64 -11.53 27.75
N LYS A 773 32.59 -12.47 27.90
CA LYS A 773 33.91 -12.36 27.24
C LYS A 773 33.82 -12.15 25.73
N LYS A 774 32.84 -12.78 25.05
CA LYS A 774 32.60 -12.58 23.61
C LYS A 774 32.29 -11.11 23.25
N LEU A 775 31.62 -10.38 24.14
CA LEU A 775 31.28 -8.96 23.99
C LEU A 775 32.46 -8.06 24.37
N TYR A 776 33.15 -8.39 25.47
CA TYR A 776 34.31 -7.62 25.94
C TYR A 776 35.53 -7.73 25.02
N GLY A 777 35.67 -8.81 24.26
CA GLY A 777 36.83 -9.04 23.40
C GLY A 777 38.13 -8.93 24.19
N ASP A 778 39.08 -8.17 23.68
CA ASP A 778 40.42 -8.00 24.28
C ASP A 778 40.49 -6.80 25.26
N HIS A 779 39.37 -6.10 25.50
CA HIS A 779 39.36 -4.93 26.37
C HIS A 779 39.57 -5.26 27.85
N PHE A 780 39.15 -6.45 28.29
CA PHE A 780 39.26 -6.92 29.68
C PHE A 780 39.79 -8.36 29.72
N LYS A 781 40.67 -8.65 30.68
CA LYS A 781 41.15 -10.00 30.95
C LYS A 781 40.04 -10.87 31.56
N ASN A 782 40.19 -12.18 31.49
CA ASN A 782 39.27 -13.13 32.12
C ASN A 782 39.50 -13.14 33.63
N GLU A 783 38.55 -12.60 34.38
CA GLU A 783 38.59 -12.53 35.83
C GLU A 783 38.06 -13.82 36.45
N VAL A 784 38.88 -14.52 37.25
CA VAL A 784 38.57 -15.84 37.84
C VAL A 784 39.02 -15.93 39.30
N PRO A 785 38.46 -16.85 40.11
CA PRO A 785 38.94 -17.12 41.47
C PRO A 785 40.43 -17.47 41.49
N ALA A 786 41.18 -16.91 42.46
CA ALA A 786 42.62 -17.16 42.60
C ALA A 786 42.96 -18.65 42.75
N THR A 787 42.07 -19.44 43.35
CA THR A 787 42.23 -20.89 43.56
C THR A 787 42.25 -21.69 42.26
N LEU A 788 41.76 -21.14 41.14
CA LEU A 788 41.84 -21.78 39.83
C LEU A 788 43.27 -21.88 39.31
N PHE A 789 44.13 -20.90 39.61
CA PHE A 789 45.55 -20.88 39.23
C PHE A 789 46.36 -21.97 39.94
N GLU A 790 45.85 -22.52 41.05
CA GLU A 790 46.51 -23.62 41.77
C GLU A 790 46.47 -24.94 40.99
N ILE A 791 45.44 -25.12 40.15
CA ILE A 791 45.16 -26.37 39.43
C ILE A 791 45.23 -26.24 37.90
N CYS A 792 45.31 -25.02 37.36
CA CYS A 792 45.40 -24.76 35.93
C CYS A 792 46.59 -23.87 35.57
N THR A 793 47.26 -24.16 34.44
CA THR A 793 48.31 -23.31 33.87
C THR A 793 47.69 -22.17 33.05
N LEU A 794 47.07 -21.20 33.72
CA LEU A 794 46.43 -20.06 33.06
C LEU A 794 47.46 -18.98 32.65
N PRO A 795 47.46 -18.51 31.39
CA PRO A 795 48.35 -17.46 30.93
C PRO A 795 47.99 -16.08 31.53
N GLU A 796 48.95 -15.41 32.18
CA GLU A 796 48.73 -14.13 32.87
C GLU A 796 48.37 -12.97 31.93
N ASP A 797 48.65 -13.08 30.64
CA ASP A 797 48.27 -12.10 29.61
C ASP A 797 46.76 -12.12 29.33
N GLU A 798 46.11 -13.27 29.46
CA GLU A 798 44.67 -13.42 29.20
C GLU A 798 43.81 -13.49 30.47
N TRP A 799 44.37 -13.95 31.59
CA TRP A 799 43.63 -14.25 32.83
C TRP A 799 44.10 -13.39 34.01
N THR A 800 43.17 -13.04 34.90
CA THR A 800 43.41 -12.27 36.12
C THR A 800 42.79 -12.97 37.32
N SER A 801 43.56 -13.14 38.40
CA SER A 801 43.09 -13.73 39.66
C SER A 801 42.31 -12.73 40.52
N GLN A 802 41.19 -13.17 41.09
CA GLN A 802 40.39 -12.44 42.06
C GLN A 802 40.26 -13.18 43.39
N LEU A 803 40.31 -12.44 44.49
CA LEU A 803 40.09 -12.97 45.84
C LEU A 803 38.59 -12.91 46.16
N LEU A 804 37.91 -14.05 46.00
CA LEU A 804 36.49 -14.18 46.27
C LEU A 804 36.26 -14.90 47.61
N PRO A 805 35.45 -14.36 48.54
CA PRO A 805 35.25 -14.96 49.87
C PRO A 805 34.69 -16.40 49.86
N ALA A 806 33.93 -16.77 48.83
CA ALA A 806 33.37 -18.11 48.67
C ALA A 806 34.41 -19.17 48.27
N TYR A 807 35.58 -18.77 47.77
CA TYR A 807 36.61 -19.67 47.23
C TYR A 807 37.87 -19.62 48.10
N GLY A 808 37.97 -20.55 49.05
CA GLY A 808 39.15 -20.75 49.90
C GLY A 808 40.13 -21.81 49.38
N PRO A 809 41.26 -22.03 50.07
CA PRO A 809 42.22 -23.08 49.71
C PRO A 809 41.53 -24.44 49.53
N GLY A 810 41.84 -25.15 48.43
CA GLY A 810 41.22 -26.43 48.08
C GLY A 810 39.91 -26.35 47.27
N SER A 811 39.38 -25.14 47.00
CA SER A 811 38.20 -24.94 46.14
C SER A 811 38.53 -24.82 44.64
N GLY A 812 39.80 -25.00 44.24
CA GLY A 812 40.21 -24.85 42.84
C GLY A 812 39.38 -25.71 41.87
N LEU A 813 39.15 -26.99 42.22
CA LEU A 813 38.38 -27.91 41.37
C LEU A 813 36.91 -27.51 41.21
N LEU A 814 36.32 -26.83 42.21
CA LEU A 814 34.98 -26.26 42.13
C LEU A 814 34.95 -25.14 41.08
N ALA A 815 35.85 -24.16 41.21
CA ALA A 815 35.96 -23.05 40.26
C ALA A 815 36.25 -23.54 38.82
N TRP A 816 37.05 -24.59 38.67
CA TRP A 816 37.36 -25.20 37.38
C TRP A 816 36.16 -25.90 36.75
N MET A 817 35.38 -26.62 37.57
CA MET A 817 34.17 -27.29 37.10
C MET A 817 33.10 -26.28 36.69
N GLU A 818 32.94 -25.19 37.44
CA GLU A 818 32.05 -24.08 37.08
C GLU A 818 32.49 -23.40 35.77
N CYS A 819 33.79 -23.22 35.53
CA CYS A 819 34.31 -22.76 34.23
C CYS A 819 33.91 -23.71 33.08
N CYS A 820 33.98 -25.02 33.31
CA CYS A 820 33.61 -26.02 32.32
C CYS A 820 32.12 -26.01 31.99
N CYS A 821 31.26 -25.54 32.90
CA CYS A 821 29.83 -25.37 32.66
C CYS A 821 29.51 -24.19 31.72
N LEU A 822 30.37 -23.17 31.62
CA LEU A 822 30.00 -21.90 30.99
C LEU A 822 29.83 -22.00 29.46
N SER A 823 30.75 -22.68 28.77
CA SER A 823 30.69 -22.89 27.32
C SER A 823 31.56 -24.07 26.88
N THR A 824 31.30 -24.60 25.68
CA THR A 824 32.10 -25.69 25.10
C THR A 824 33.55 -25.27 24.85
N ALA A 825 33.78 -24.08 24.31
CA ALA A 825 35.12 -23.55 24.07
C ALA A 825 35.93 -23.39 25.37
N LEU A 826 35.29 -22.89 26.44
CA LEU A 826 35.95 -22.72 27.73
C LEU A 826 36.23 -24.08 28.39
N ARG A 827 35.29 -25.02 28.32
CA ARG A 827 35.48 -26.41 28.79
C ARG A 827 36.71 -27.05 28.15
N ASP A 828 36.87 -26.93 26.84
CA ASP A 828 37.98 -27.55 26.10
C ASP A 828 39.32 -26.88 26.45
N THR A 829 39.30 -25.56 26.65
CA THR A 829 40.45 -24.80 27.17
C THR A 829 40.82 -25.28 28.57
N MET A 830 39.86 -25.39 29.48
CA MET A 830 40.07 -25.83 30.87
C MET A 830 40.56 -27.28 30.98
N LEU A 831 40.11 -28.18 30.10
CA LEU A 831 40.62 -29.56 30.00
C LEU A 831 42.09 -29.64 29.53
N THR A 832 42.52 -28.64 28.75
CA THR A 832 43.89 -28.56 28.22
C THR A 832 44.85 -27.95 29.26
N LEU A 833 44.38 -26.95 30.00
CA LEU A 833 45.18 -26.24 31.00
C LEU A 833 45.21 -26.92 32.37
N LEU A 834 44.39 -27.96 32.60
CA LEU A 834 44.35 -28.70 33.85
C LEU A 834 45.70 -29.38 34.15
N LYS A 835 46.23 -29.11 35.34
CA LYS A 835 47.51 -29.64 35.82
C LYS A 835 47.26 -30.75 36.83
N VAL A 836 47.46 -31.99 36.40
CA VAL A 836 47.46 -33.17 37.28
C VAL A 836 48.66 -34.04 36.90
N ASN A 837 49.51 -34.37 37.85
CA ASN A 837 50.61 -35.30 37.64
C ASN A 837 50.09 -36.74 37.61
N VAL A 838 49.81 -37.25 36.42
CA VAL A 838 49.27 -38.61 36.22
C VAL A 838 50.27 -39.70 36.65
N ASP A 839 51.57 -39.38 36.69
CA ASP A 839 52.62 -40.31 37.12
C ASP A 839 52.63 -40.50 38.66
N ASN A 840 51.94 -39.63 39.42
CA ASN A 840 51.82 -39.73 40.87
C ASN A 840 50.45 -40.31 41.29
N PRO A 841 50.37 -41.58 41.74
CA PRO A 841 49.10 -42.22 42.06
C PRO A 841 48.38 -41.58 43.26
N GLU A 842 49.11 -40.99 44.22
CA GLU A 842 48.49 -40.30 45.37
C GLU A 842 47.79 -39.01 44.94
N GLU A 843 48.40 -38.28 44.00
CA GLU A 843 47.84 -37.05 43.44
C GLU A 843 46.59 -37.33 42.60
N VAL A 844 46.63 -38.36 41.75
CA VAL A 844 45.46 -38.81 40.96
C VAL A 844 44.31 -39.25 41.88
N ASN A 845 44.60 -39.93 42.99
CA ASN A 845 43.59 -40.34 43.96
C ASN A 845 42.99 -39.13 44.70
N LEU A 846 43.82 -38.18 45.13
CA LEU A 846 43.34 -36.95 45.77
C LEU A 846 42.52 -36.10 44.80
N PHE A 847 42.97 -35.96 43.55
CA PHE A 847 42.22 -35.33 42.46
C PHE A 847 40.87 -36.00 42.26
N SER A 848 40.81 -37.34 42.17
CA SER A 848 39.57 -38.07 41.94
C SER A 848 38.55 -37.89 43.09
N LYS A 849 39.03 -37.84 44.34
CA LYS A 849 38.18 -37.53 45.50
C LYS A 849 37.71 -36.08 45.51
N GLY A 850 38.61 -35.13 45.25
CA GLY A 850 38.27 -33.71 45.15
C GLY A 850 37.30 -33.43 44.01
N PHE A 851 37.46 -34.11 42.88
CA PHE A 851 36.58 -34.05 41.73
C PHE A 851 35.17 -34.52 42.09
N LEU A 852 35.03 -35.63 42.84
CA LEU A 852 33.73 -36.10 43.32
C LEU A 852 33.02 -35.07 44.21
N VAL A 853 33.77 -34.41 45.11
CA VAL A 853 33.23 -33.35 45.98
C VAL A 853 32.79 -32.14 45.17
N ALA A 854 33.62 -31.67 44.22
CA ALA A 854 33.25 -30.57 43.33
C ALA A 854 32.03 -30.92 42.47
N LEU A 855 31.95 -32.16 41.99
CA LEU A 855 30.83 -32.65 41.18
C LEU A 855 29.51 -32.53 41.93
N ILE A 856 29.42 -33.05 43.16
CA ILE A 856 28.16 -32.97 43.92
C ILE A 856 27.77 -31.53 44.34
N GLN A 857 28.73 -30.60 44.36
CA GLN A 857 28.47 -29.19 44.64
C GLN A 857 27.91 -28.45 43.42
N VAL A 858 28.30 -28.85 42.20
CA VAL A 858 27.89 -28.17 40.95
C VAL A 858 26.62 -28.77 40.34
N LEU A 859 26.46 -30.10 40.39
CA LEU A 859 25.35 -30.81 39.73
C LEU A 859 23.95 -30.27 40.09
N PRO A 860 23.63 -29.91 41.35
CA PRO A 860 22.30 -29.39 41.69
C PRO A 860 21.91 -28.05 41.08
N TRP A 861 22.89 -27.29 40.59
CA TRP A 861 22.70 -25.95 40.02
C TRP A 861 22.78 -25.94 38.49
N CYS A 862 23.08 -27.09 37.90
CA CYS A 862 23.23 -27.23 36.46
C CYS A 862 21.86 -27.19 35.77
N SER A 863 21.81 -26.45 34.66
CA SER A 863 20.80 -26.70 33.63
C SER A 863 21.12 -28.00 32.87
N HIS A 864 20.22 -28.43 31.98
CA HIS A 864 20.44 -29.61 31.16
C HIS A 864 21.69 -29.46 30.25
N SER A 865 21.90 -28.28 29.67
CA SER A 865 23.07 -28.03 28.81
C SER A 865 24.39 -28.00 29.59
N GLU A 866 24.39 -27.45 30.80
CA GLU A 866 25.56 -27.40 31.69
C GLU A 866 25.93 -28.82 32.15
N TRP A 867 24.94 -29.61 32.57
CA TRP A 867 25.13 -31.01 32.94
C TRP A 867 25.75 -31.81 31.80
N LYS A 868 25.22 -31.67 30.58
CA LYS A 868 25.78 -32.36 29.40
C LYS A 868 27.23 -31.97 29.11
N ARG A 869 27.59 -30.70 29.31
CA ARG A 869 28.99 -30.25 29.19
C ARG A 869 29.88 -30.90 30.25
N LEU A 870 29.41 -31.03 31.49
CA LEU A 870 30.14 -31.75 32.54
C LEU A 870 30.28 -33.24 32.26
N MET A 871 29.27 -33.90 31.70
CA MET A 871 29.38 -35.31 31.35
C MET A 871 30.48 -35.55 30.32
N HIS A 872 30.62 -34.64 29.35
CA HIS A 872 31.74 -34.68 28.41
C HIS A 872 33.10 -34.49 29.11
N VAL A 873 33.20 -33.63 30.13
CA VAL A 873 34.41 -33.47 30.94
C VAL A 873 34.76 -34.79 31.63
N VAL A 874 33.78 -35.43 32.27
CA VAL A 874 33.97 -36.71 32.95
C VAL A 874 34.46 -37.77 31.98
N GLU A 875 33.81 -37.93 30.82
CA GLU A 875 34.19 -38.88 29.78
C GLU A 875 35.62 -38.64 29.30
N ASN A 876 36.00 -37.38 29.03
CA ASN A 876 37.34 -37.02 28.59
C ASN A 876 38.41 -37.40 29.63
N LEU A 877 38.18 -37.08 30.91
CA LEU A 877 39.10 -37.40 31.99
C LEU A 877 39.23 -38.90 32.25
N LEU A 878 38.14 -39.67 32.12
CA LEU A 878 38.15 -41.12 32.22
C LEU A 878 38.94 -41.76 31.06
N GLN A 879 38.70 -41.31 29.82
CA GLN A 879 39.40 -41.81 28.64
C GLN A 879 40.90 -41.50 28.69
N ARG A 880 41.29 -40.31 29.17
CA ARG A 880 42.69 -39.92 29.40
C ARG A 880 43.31 -40.54 30.65
N GLN A 881 42.54 -41.29 31.44
CA GLN A 881 42.96 -41.90 32.71
C GLN A 881 43.47 -40.90 33.76
N VAL A 882 43.04 -39.64 33.67
CA VAL A 882 43.34 -38.59 34.65
C VAL A 882 42.38 -38.69 35.86
N LEU A 883 41.14 -39.12 35.61
CA LEU A 883 40.16 -39.43 36.65
C LEU A 883 40.14 -40.93 36.91
N HIS A 884 40.44 -41.34 38.15
CA HIS A 884 40.40 -42.73 38.54
C HIS A 884 39.07 -43.08 39.22
N VAL A 885 38.24 -43.88 38.52
CA VAL A 885 37.05 -44.50 39.10
C VAL A 885 37.21 -46.01 39.06
N PRO A 886 37.21 -46.70 40.22
CA PRO A 886 37.35 -48.15 40.26
C PRO A 886 36.11 -48.85 39.70
N TYR A 887 36.31 -49.98 39.00
CA TYR A 887 35.23 -50.90 38.64
C TYR A 887 34.75 -51.63 39.89
N THR A 888 33.97 -50.97 40.75
CA THR A 888 33.42 -51.63 41.93
C THR A 888 32.23 -52.49 41.53
N LEU A 889 32.49 -53.79 41.38
CA LEU A 889 31.44 -54.80 41.24
C LEU A 889 30.89 -55.16 42.63
N GLU A 890 30.31 -54.19 43.35
CA GLU A 890 29.73 -54.42 44.70
C GLU A 890 28.68 -55.54 44.69
N TYR A 891 28.14 -55.86 43.51
CA TYR A 891 27.06 -56.80 43.28
C TYR A 891 27.47 -58.10 42.58
N VAL A 892 28.76 -58.30 42.27
CA VAL A 892 29.25 -59.50 41.58
C VAL A 892 30.37 -60.16 42.37
N GLN A 893 30.19 -61.43 42.74
CA GLN A 893 31.15 -62.18 43.57
C GLN A 893 32.37 -62.69 42.78
N TYR A 894 32.30 -62.73 41.44
CA TYR A 894 33.37 -63.20 40.55
C TYR A 894 33.49 -62.29 39.33
N MET A 895 34.73 -61.97 38.91
CA MET A 895 34.96 -61.22 37.67
C MET A 895 34.51 -62.06 36.46
N PRO A 896 33.60 -61.56 35.61
CA PRO A 896 33.20 -62.28 34.42
C PRO A 896 34.37 -62.36 33.42
N LEU A 897 34.49 -63.46 32.67
CA LEU A 897 35.45 -63.61 31.57
C LEU A 897 35.01 -62.82 30.31
N LEU A 898 34.48 -61.62 30.49
CA LEU A 898 33.92 -60.75 29.45
C LEU A 898 34.90 -59.63 29.08
N ASN A 899 34.89 -59.19 27.82
CA ASN A 899 35.73 -58.07 27.39
C ASN A 899 35.02 -56.73 27.68
N LEU A 900 35.12 -56.24 28.91
CA LEU A 900 34.48 -54.98 29.32
C LEU A 900 35.19 -53.71 28.82
N ARG A 901 36.33 -53.82 28.13
CA ARG A 901 37.11 -52.65 27.66
C ARG A 901 36.28 -51.66 26.81
N PRO A 902 35.41 -52.08 25.86
CA PRO A 902 34.59 -51.16 25.08
C PRO A 902 33.56 -50.38 25.92
N PHE A 903 33.20 -50.91 27.09
CA PHE A 903 32.19 -50.33 27.99
C PHE A 903 32.78 -49.73 29.27
N ALA A 904 34.12 -49.70 29.37
CA ALA A 904 34.88 -49.24 30.53
C ALA A 904 34.42 -47.85 31.02
N CYS A 905 34.34 -46.88 30.09
CA CYS A 905 33.97 -45.50 30.40
C CYS A 905 32.54 -45.40 30.95
N TYR A 906 31.58 -46.15 30.38
CA TYR A 906 30.19 -46.14 30.82
C TYR A 906 30.01 -46.77 32.20
N LEU A 907 30.71 -47.88 32.46
CA LEU A 907 30.69 -48.53 33.77
C LEU A 907 31.29 -47.61 34.84
N GLN A 908 32.41 -46.95 34.53
CA GLN A 908 33.04 -45.96 35.42
C GLN A 908 32.14 -44.75 35.67
N LEU A 909 31.47 -44.23 34.63
CA LEU A 909 30.50 -43.15 34.78
C LEU A 909 29.33 -43.53 35.68
N SER A 910 28.78 -44.74 35.49
CA SER A 910 27.71 -45.27 36.34
C SER A 910 28.13 -45.44 37.80
N VAL A 911 29.36 -45.92 38.05
CA VAL A 911 29.94 -45.99 39.41
C VAL A 911 30.17 -44.59 39.99
N LEU A 912 30.67 -43.65 39.20
CA LEU A 912 30.90 -42.27 39.65
C LEU A 912 29.58 -41.62 40.11
N PHE A 913 28.50 -41.79 39.35
CA PHE A 913 27.19 -41.33 39.76
C PHE A 913 26.73 -42.00 41.06
N LEU A 914 26.87 -43.32 41.17
CA LEU A 914 26.54 -44.02 42.42
C LEU A 914 27.30 -43.42 43.62
N ARG A 915 28.62 -43.20 43.50
CA ARG A 915 29.41 -42.58 44.57
C ARG A 915 29.00 -41.13 44.84
N GLY A 916 28.63 -40.39 43.81
CA GLY A 916 28.14 -39.01 43.92
C GLY A 916 26.84 -38.96 44.73
N PHE A 917 25.87 -39.80 44.38
CA PHE A 917 24.60 -39.90 45.13
C PHE A 917 24.80 -40.48 46.53
N GLN A 918 25.72 -41.42 46.75
CA GLN A 918 26.08 -41.89 48.10
C GLN A 918 26.58 -40.74 48.98
N LEU A 919 27.40 -39.83 48.43
CA LEU A 919 27.90 -38.67 49.16
C LEU A 919 26.80 -37.62 49.35
N LEU A 920 26.03 -37.32 48.31
CA LEU A 920 24.96 -36.31 48.33
C LEU A 920 23.80 -36.71 49.27
N CYS A 921 23.45 -38.00 49.32
CA CYS A 921 22.45 -38.55 50.24
C CYS A 921 23.01 -38.87 51.64
N SER A 922 24.31 -38.68 51.88
CA SER A 922 24.91 -38.93 53.18
C SER A 922 24.37 -37.95 54.24
N SER A 923 24.52 -38.30 55.52
CA SER A 923 24.14 -37.42 56.64
C SER A 923 24.84 -36.05 56.64
N SER A 924 25.95 -35.91 55.91
CA SER A 924 26.68 -34.65 55.79
C SER A 924 26.07 -33.69 54.77
N CYS A 925 25.33 -34.20 53.78
CA CYS A 925 24.80 -33.44 52.65
C CYS A 925 23.27 -33.53 52.51
N SER A 926 22.59 -34.37 53.30
CA SER A 926 21.16 -34.62 53.17
C SER A 926 20.26 -33.40 53.36
N THR A 927 20.76 -32.33 53.99
CA THR A 927 20.06 -31.05 54.17
C THR A 927 20.45 -29.97 53.16
N TRP A 928 21.32 -30.28 52.18
CA TRP A 928 21.80 -29.29 51.21
C TRP A 928 20.75 -28.91 50.17
N LEU A 929 19.80 -29.80 49.89
CA LEU A 929 18.87 -29.66 48.77
C LEU A 929 17.41 -29.71 49.22
N PRO A 930 16.55 -28.78 48.76
CA PRO A 930 15.10 -28.89 48.92
C PRO A 930 14.53 -30.00 48.02
N ALA A 931 13.25 -30.36 48.23
CA ALA A 931 12.59 -31.46 47.53
C ALA A 931 12.56 -31.27 46.00
N GLU A 932 12.36 -30.04 45.55
CA GLU A 932 12.32 -29.66 44.14
C GLU A 932 13.69 -29.81 43.47
N ALA A 933 14.78 -29.55 44.21
CA ALA A 933 16.15 -29.75 43.74
C ALA A 933 16.50 -31.22 43.58
N TRP A 934 16.03 -32.06 44.50
CA TRP A 934 16.18 -33.51 44.39
C TRP A 934 15.53 -34.05 43.12
N LEU A 935 14.30 -33.63 42.82
CA LEU A 935 13.62 -34.03 41.60
C LEU A 935 14.41 -33.64 40.34
N HIS A 936 14.91 -32.40 40.28
CA HIS A 936 15.71 -31.90 39.17
C HIS A 936 16.99 -32.70 38.95
N VAL A 937 17.77 -32.93 40.01
CA VAL A 937 19.02 -33.71 39.94
C VAL A 937 18.75 -35.16 39.51
N VAL A 938 17.69 -35.77 40.02
CA VAL A 938 17.28 -37.12 39.63
C VAL A 938 16.87 -37.18 38.16
N GLN A 939 16.14 -36.17 37.66
CA GLN A 939 15.79 -36.10 36.24
C GLN A 939 17.02 -36.00 35.33
N LEU A 940 18.02 -35.18 35.69
CA LEU A 940 19.28 -35.08 34.94
C LEU A 940 20.11 -36.37 34.99
N TYR A 941 20.15 -37.02 36.15
CA TYR A 941 20.78 -38.33 36.30
C TYR A 941 20.10 -39.39 35.42
N CYS A 942 18.76 -39.49 35.48
CA CYS A 942 17.97 -40.41 34.66
C CYS A 942 18.16 -40.16 33.16
N ALA A 943 18.20 -38.89 32.72
CA ALA A 943 18.50 -38.54 31.34
C ALA A 943 19.90 -39.03 30.93
N SER A 944 20.90 -38.85 31.79
CA SER A 944 22.28 -39.31 31.53
C SER A 944 22.40 -40.83 31.43
N LEU A 945 21.67 -41.56 32.27
CA LEU A 945 21.59 -43.02 32.17
C LEU A 945 20.93 -43.46 30.87
N THR A 946 19.90 -42.74 30.42
CA THR A 946 19.23 -43.02 29.15
C THR A 946 20.17 -42.81 27.96
N ASP A 947 20.94 -41.72 27.95
CA ASP A 947 21.97 -41.45 26.94
C ASP A 947 23.08 -42.53 26.94
N LEU A 948 23.49 -42.96 28.14
CA LEU A 948 24.47 -44.04 28.34
C LEU A 948 23.94 -45.36 27.75
N LEU A 949 22.69 -45.72 28.02
CA LEU A 949 22.04 -46.90 27.44
C LEU A 949 21.95 -46.83 25.91
N GLY A 950 21.60 -45.66 25.36
CA GLY A 950 21.65 -45.42 23.92
C GLY A 950 23.04 -45.66 23.32
N SER A 951 24.09 -45.27 24.05
CA SER A 951 25.49 -45.49 23.66
C SER A 951 25.91 -46.96 23.75
N VAL A 952 25.43 -47.71 24.75
CA VAL A 952 25.64 -49.17 24.84
C VAL A 952 25.00 -49.87 23.62
N LYS A 953 23.79 -49.45 23.24
CA LYS A 953 23.08 -49.99 22.08
C LYS A 953 23.79 -49.70 20.75
N SER A 954 24.38 -48.52 20.58
CA SER A 954 25.08 -48.16 19.34
C SER A 954 26.34 -49.00 19.12
N ILE A 955 27.08 -49.35 20.18
CA ILE A 955 28.26 -50.23 20.12
C ILE A 955 27.90 -51.67 19.71
N THR A 956 26.69 -52.10 20.03
CA THR A 956 26.16 -53.44 19.71
C THR A 956 25.37 -53.52 18.39
N GLY A 957 25.25 -52.42 17.64
CA GLY A 957 24.48 -52.34 16.38
C GLY A 957 25.01 -53.26 15.26
N PRO A 958 24.24 -53.50 14.18
CA PRO A 958 24.63 -54.44 13.13
C PRO A 958 25.93 -53.98 12.44
N PRO A 959 26.87 -54.91 12.13
CA PRO A 959 28.19 -54.55 11.63
C PRO A 959 28.09 -53.87 10.27
N SER A 960 28.47 -52.60 10.19
CA SER A 960 28.92 -52.02 8.92
C SER A 960 30.25 -52.67 8.53
N GLN A 961 30.37 -52.98 7.25
CA GLN A 961 31.31 -53.95 6.70
C GLN A 961 32.76 -53.75 7.17
N SER A 962 33.42 -54.88 7.49
CA SER A 962 34.86 -55.06 7.72
C SER A 962 35.43 -54.75 9.11
N THR A 963 35.16 -55.61 10.10
CA THR A 963 36.21 -56.23 10.94
C THR A 963 35.59 -57.35 11.80
N GLN A 964 36.29 -58.48 11.86
CA GLN A 964 36.05 -59.72 12.62
C GLN A 964 34.91 -59.75 13.67
N ASP A 965 34.07 -60.79 13.57
CA ASP A 965 33.15 -61.35 14.57
C ASP A 965 33.43 -60.93 16.03
N ARG A 966 32.83 -59.84 16.50
CA ARG A 966 32.73 -59.54 17.93
C ARG A 966 31.28 -59.24 18.29
N ASN A 967 30.58 -60.27 18.73
CA ASN A 967 29.27 -60.15 19.33
C ASN A 967 29.43 -59.71 20.80
N PHE A 968 29.09 -58.46 21.10
CA PHE A 968 29.18 -57.89 22.46
C PHE A 968 27.86 -57.99 23.25
N THR A 969 26.91 -58.84 22.84
CA THR A 969 25.60 -58.93 23.50
C THR A 969 25.68 -59.40 24.96
N GLN A 970 26.65 -60.27 25.30
CA GLN A 970 26.88 -60.72 26.68
C GLN A 970 27.46 -59.59 27.54
N GLU A 971 28.45 -58.87 27.03
CA GLU A 971 29.01 -57.68 27.66
C GLU A 971 27.93 -56.61 27.89
N ALA A 972 27.11 -56.32 26.88
CA ALA A 972 26.05 -55.31 26.98
C ALA A 972 24.96 -55.72 27.98
N SER A 973 24.58 -57.00 28.02
CA SER A 973 23.64 -57.54 29.02
C SER A 973 24.20 -57.37 30.43
N PHE A 974 25.48 -57.68 30.64
CA PHE A 974 26.15 -57.49 31.93
C PHE A 974 26.20 -56.02 32.36
N ILE A 975 26.49 -55.11 31.44
CA ILE A 975 26.49 -53.67 31.71
C ILE A 975 25.10 -53.17 32.08
N CYS A 976 24.04 -53.62 31.39
CA CYS A 976 22.66 -53.28 31.76
C CYS A 976 22.32 -53.74 33.19
N ILE A 977 22.75 -54.95 33.59
CA ILE A 977 22.59 -55.45 34.96
C ILE A 977 23.30 -54.54 35.96
N GLN A 978 24.54 -54.13 35.69
CA GLN A 978 25.28 -53.23 36.60
C GLN A 978 24.62 -51.86 36.75
N ILE A 979 24.19 -51.25 35.63
CA ILE A 979 23.51 -49.95 35.66
C ILE A 979 22.18 -50.06 36.40
N PHE A 980 21.44 -51.16 36.23
CA PHE A 980 20.21 -51.43 36.98
C PHE A 980 20.48 -51.50 38.49
N CYS A 981 21.52 -52.23 38.92
CA CYS A 981 21.91 -52.29 40.33
C CYS A 981 22.27 -50.90 40.89
N HIS A 982 23.07 -50.12 40.16
CA HIS A 982 23.44 -48.77 40.58
C HIS A 982 22.23 -47.84 40.67
N LEU A 983 21.31 -47.89 39.69
CA LEU A 983 20.08 -47.11 39.70
C LEU A 983 19.20 -47.44 40.90
N LEU A 984 18.99 -48.72 41.21
CA LEU A 984 18.19 -49.12 42.36
C LEU A 984 18.84 -48.78 43.70
N HIS A 985 20.18 -48.82 43.78
CA HIS A 985 20.88 -48.33 44.97
C HIS A 985 20.68 -46.82 45.15
N VAL A 986 20.77 -46.03 44.07
CA VAL A 986 20.42 -44.61 44.15
C VAL A 986 18.97 -44.44 44.59
N ALA A 987 18.03 -45.20 44.01
CA ALA A 987 16.62 -45.14 44.35
C ALA A 987 16.33 -45.36 45.84
N THR A 988 17.04 -46.27 46.51
CA THR A 988 16.86 -46.53 47.95
C THR A 988 17.43 -45.45 48.85
N MET A 989 18.33 -44.61 48.35
CA MET A 989 18.94 -43.50 49.10
C MET A 989 18.20 -42.16 48.90
N LEU A 990 17.33 -42.06 47.89
CA LEU A 990 16.60 -40.82 47.60
C LEU A 990 15.54 -40.52 48.68
N PRO A 991 15.25 -39.24 48.93
CA PRO A 991 14.16 -38.86 49.83
C PRO A 991 12.77 -39.19 49.24
N ASP A 992 11.79 -39.51 50.10
CA ASP A 992 10.41 -39.92 49.76
C ASP A 992 9.51 -38.81 49.15
N ASN A 993 10.08 -37.89 48.37
CA ASN A 993 9.43 -36.65 47.90
C ASN A 993 9.06 -36.67 46.40
N GLY A 994 8.54 -37.79 45.88
CA GLY A 994 8.07 -37.86 44.47
C GLY A 994 9.17 -38.01 43.41
N CYS A 995 10.40 -38.35 43.81
CA CYS A 995 11.52 -38.60 42.88
C CYS A 995 11.49 -40.00 42.22
N GLY A 996 10.51 -40.84 42.56
CA GLY A 996 10.45 -42.24 42.13
C GLY A 996 10.07 -42.43 40.66
N GLU A 997 9.20 -41.58 40.10
CA GLU A 997 8.66 -41.77 38.74
C GLU A 997 9.75 -41.77 37.63
N PRO A 998 10.68 -40.78 37.57
CA PRO A 998 11.75 -40.80 36.56
C PRO A 998 12.66 -42.02 36.69
N VAL A 999 12.87 -42.51 37.91
CA VAL A 999 13.69 -43.70 38.21
C VAL A 999 12.99 -44.96 37.71
N VAL A 1000 11.67 -45.08 37.88
CA VAL A 1000 10.87 -46.20 37.37
C VAL A 1000 11.01 -46.31 35.85
N VAL A 1001 10.86 -45.19 35.14
CA VAL A 1001 10.91 -45.14 33.68
C VAL A 1001 12.27 -45.65 33.16
N VAL A 1002 13.37 -45.13 33.72
CA VAL A 1002 14.71 -45.56 33.30
C VAL A 1002 14.98 -47.01 33.70
N ALA A 1003 14.53 -47.46 34.88
CA ALA A 1003 14.67 -48.85 35.30
C ALA A 1003 13.96 -49.82 34.34
N LEU A 1004 12.76 -49.46 33.86
CA LEU A 1004 12.03 -50.23 32.85
C LEU A 1004 12.73 -50.23 31.49
N GLU A 1005 13.33 -49.11 31.09
CA GLU A 1005 14.13 -49.01 29.86
C GLU A 1005 15.37 -49.90 29.95
N ILE A 1006 16.12 -49.87 31.07
CA ILE A 1006 17.27 -50.75 31.30
C ILE A 1006 16.88 -52.23 31.19
N LEU A 1007 15.77 -52.62 31.83
CA LEU A 1007 15.27 -54.01 31.75
C LEU A 1007 14.86 -54.40 30.33
N SER A 1008 14.29 -53.48 29.57
CA SER A 1008 13.91 -53.71 28.17
C SER A 1008 15.14 -53.86 27.26
N GLN A 1009 16.20 -53.09 27.49
CA GLN A 1009 17.46 -53.25 26.77
C GLN A 1009 18.19 -54.55 27.17
N TYR A 1010 18.20 -54.90 28.45
CA TYR A 1010 18.69 -56.20 28.91
C TYR A 1010 17.92 -57.36 28.25
N GLU A 1011 16.60 -57.28 28.14
CA GLU A 1011 15.76 -58.26 27.45
C GLU A 1011 16.17 -58.43 25.98
N MET A 1012 16.39 -57.30 25.28
CA MET A 1012 16.84 -57.26 23.90
C MET A 1012 18.22 -57.90 23.71
N PHE A 1013 19.21 -57.56 24.55
CA PHE A 1013 20.56 -58.14 24.43
C PHE A 1013 20.63 -59.61 24.85
N SER A 1014 19.92 -59.98 25.91
CA SER A 1014 19.90 -61.36 26.41
C SER A 1014 19.13 -62.30 25.47
N SER A 1015 18.12 -61.81 24.74
CA SER A 1015 17.43 -62.60 23.70
C SER A 1015 18.25 -62.73 22.41
N ALA A 1016 19.11 -61.75 22.11
CA ALA A 1016 20.01 -61.79 20.96
C ALA A 1016 21.26 -62.67 21.16
N ASP A 1017 21.53 -63.16 22.38
CA ASP A 1017 22.65 -64.07 22.65
C ASP A 1017 22.32 -65.52 22.25
N ALA A 1018 23.07 -66.04 21.28
CA ALA A 1018 22.94 -67.41 20.76
C ALA A 1018 23.75 -68.47 21.53
N ALA A 1019 24.38 -68.11 22.68
CA ALA A 1019 25.17 -69.05 23.45
C ALA A 1019 24.34 -70.23 24.01
N PRO A 1020 24.85 -71.47 23.98
CA PRO A 1020 24.12 -72.67 24.40
C PRO A 1020 23.75 -72.68 25.90
N SER A 1021 24.44 -71.90 26.73
CA SER A 1021 24.15 -71.73 28.17
C SER A 1021 23.24 -70.54 28.50
N ASN A 1022 22.76 -69.79 27.49
CA ASN A 1022 22.01 -68.54 27.69
C ASN A 1022 20.73 -68.75 28.52
N THR A 1023 19.97 -69.83 28.30
CA THR A 1023 18.73 -70.11 29.04
C THR A 1023 18.96 -70.23 30.55
N LEU A 1024 20.00 -70.96 30.98
CA LEU A 1024 20.35 -71.08 32.39
C LEU A 1024 20.89 -69.76 32.95
N ARG A 1025 21.69 -69.04 32.17
CA ARG A 1025 22.24 -67.74 32.57
C ARG A 1025 21.14 -66.70 32.78
N ARG A 1026 20.18 -66.58 31.86
CA ARG A 1026 19.02 -65.69 31.98
C ARG A 1026 18.16 -66.00 33.19
N ALA A 1027 17.97 -67.28 33.53
CA ALA A 1027 17.23 -67.67 34.74
C ALA A 1027 17.94 -67.22 36.02
N ASN A 1028 19.27 -67.38 36.09
CA ASN A 1028 20.08 -66.93 37.21
C ASN A 1028 20.14 -65.39 37.31
N GLU A 1029 20.34 -64.70 36.19
CA GLU A 1029 20.37 -63.24 36.10
C GLU A 1029 19.01 -62.65 36.48
N ARG A 1030 17.89 -63.25 36.03
CA ARG A 1030 16.54 -62.85 36.43
C ARG A 1030 16.32 -63.00 37.94
N HIS A 1031 16.64 -64.16 38.52
CA HIS A 1031 16.51 -64.36 39.97
C HIS A 1031 17.36 -63.34 40.75
N PHE A 1032 18.55 -63.02 40.25
CA PHE A 1032 19.39 -61.98 40.83
C PHE A 1032 18.73 -60.59 40.76
N LEU A 1033 18.21 -60.18 39.60
CA LEU A 1033 17.50 -58.90 39.43
C LEU A 1033 16.25 -58.82 40.30
N GLU A 1034 15.49 -59.91 40.45
CA GLU A 1034 14.34 -60.02 41.36
C GLU A 1034 14.78 -59.79 42.82
N SER A 1035 15.85 -60.47 43.26
CA SER A 1035 16.41 -60.31 44.61
C SER A 1035 16.91 -58.89 44.92
N ILE A 1036 17.49 -58.19 43.93
CA ILE A 1036 17.90 -56.78 44.12
C ILE A 1036 16.66 -55.87 44.20
N THR A 1037 15.65 -56.13 43.37
CA THR A 1037 14.40 -55.36 43.33
C THR A 1037 13.60 -55.48 44.64
N ASP A 1038 13.65 -56.63 45.32
CA ASP A 1038 12.99 -56.84 46.60
C ASP A 1038 13.45 -55.87 47.71
N ASN A 1039 14.67 -55.34 47.60
CA ASN A 1039 15.25 -54.39 48.55
C ASN A 1039 14.79 -52.94 48.35
N VAL A 1040 13.98 -52.66 47.32
CA VAL A 1040 13.45 -51.32 47.05
C VAL A 1040 12.34 -50.98 48.06
N GLY A 1041 12.48 -49.86 48.76
CA GLY A 1041 11.53 -49.40 49.79
C GLY A 1041 10.19 -48.92 49.23
N ASP A 1042 10.19 -48.31 48.05
CA ASP A 1042 8.98 -47.85 47.34
C ASP A 1042 8.17 -49.05 46.82
N LYS A 1043 6.94 -49.18 47.29
CA LYS A 1043 6.04 -50.29 46.96
C LYS A 1043 5.56 -50.26 45.51
N GLU A 1044 5.29 -49.08 44.96
CA GLU A 1044 4.76 -48.93 43.60
C GLU A 1044 5.86 -49.26 42.59
N LEU A 1045 7.03 -48.63 42.72
CA LEU A 1045 8.22 -48.92 41.93
C LEU A 1045 8.59 -50.41 41.98
N ARG A 1046 8.67 -50.98 43.19
CA ARG A 1046 9.00 -52.41 43.37
C ARG A 1046 7.99 -53.31 42.66
N SER A 1047 6.69 -53.04 42.79
CA SER A 1047 5.65 -53.87 42.16
C SER A 1047 5.72 -53.84 40.64
N THR A 1048 5.93 -52.66 40.05
CA THR A 1048 6.04 -52.47 38.59
C THR A 1048 7.29 -53.17 38.04
N LEU A 1049 8.43 -53.08 38.73
CA LEU A 1049 9.66 -53.77 38.31
C LEU A 1049 9.55 -55.29 38.43
N LEU A 1050 9.04 -55.82 39.54
CA LEU A 1050 8.79 -57.26 39.70
C LEU A 1050 7.82 -57.79 38.63
N GLN A 1051 6.80 -57.00 38.26
CA GLN A 1051 5.90 -57.37 37.16
C GLN A 1051 6.65 -57.43 35.82
N LYS A 1052 7.52 -56.47 35.50
CA LYS A 1052 8.32 -56.50 34.27
C LYS A 1052 9.30 -57.68 34.28
N LEU A 1053 10.03 -57.91 35.38
CA LEU A 1053 10.94 -59.04 35.57
C LEU A 1053 10.22 -60.39 35.44
N SER A 1054 8.99 -60.50 35.94
CA SER A 1054 8.21 -61.74 35.86
C SER A 1054 7.94 -62.19 34.41
N LYS A 1055 7.90 -61.22 33.48
CA LYS A 1055 7.68 -61.42 32.04
C LYS A 1055 8.98 -61.66 31.27
N LEU A 1056 10.15 -61.36 31.84
CA LEU A 1056 11.46 -61.60 31.20
C LEU A 1056 11.73 -63.10 31.12
N GLY A 1057 11.55 -63.70 29.95
CA GLY A 1057 11.77 -65.14 29.71
C GLY A 1057 10.53 -66.03 29.68
N ALA A 1058 9.34 -65.43 29.59
CA ALA A 1058 8.13 -66.13 29.13
C ALA A 1058 8.13 -66.33 27.61
#